data_AF-A0A7R9HQK0-F1
#
_entry.id   AF-A0A7R9HQK0-F1
#
_cell.length_a   1.000
_cell.length_b   1.000
_cell.length_c   1.000
_cell.angle_alpha   90.00
_cell.angle_beta   90.00
_cell.angle_gamma   90.00
#
_symmetry.space_group_name_H-M   'P 1'
#
loop_
_entity.id
_entity.type
_entity.pdbx_description
1 polymer ?
#
loop_
_entity_poly.entity_id
_entity_poly.type
_entity_poly.pdbx_seq_one_letter_code
_entity_poly.pdbx_strand_id
1 'polypeptide(L)'
;MDGRRKVEGLQVATNVTEQKHQVSRDKRGQVLGNLRGFRGCTVWLTGLSGAGKTSIAFELEAYLVSRGIPAYGLDGDNIRTGLNKNLGFSKEEREENIRRVAEVAKLFADSGVVALCSFVSPYSRDRDMARNIHKDSDLPFFEVFISTPLSICEKRDVKGLYKKAREGSIKGNNNIFISVTYLHLHKVTIHKNGFTGVDQVYEKPKSPDLVVKTVDLTIEESTMQVVNLLEEHGIIPATAKLSDIVRELFVSENRLNDAKKEATQLPQFEISTLDMQWVQVLAEGWATPLKGFMKESEYLQSQHFNCLVDQSGVNQSVPIVLPVPTDDKERLDGRSSFTLVYKNKPVAILRKPQFYTHRKEERVCRQFGTCHKGHPYIKMIYESGDWLVGGDLEVLDRIRWNDGLDRYRLTPNELRVKFKEMGADAVFAFQLRNPIHNGHALLMQDTRRRLLEERGFKKPVLLLHPLGGWTKDDDVPLPVRIRQHQAVLEEGVLDPDSTLLAIFPSPMQYAGPTEVQWHAKARMVAGANFYIVGRDPAGMPHPDKSLDRDLYDATHGAHVLRKAPGLTQLEIIPFRVAAYDLAKNRMSFFEPERKQDFVFISGTKMRGLARSGELPPDGFMAPKAWKILVEYYQSLKDQ
;
A
#
# COMPACT_ATOMS: atom_id res chain seq x y z
N MET A 1 -8.63 43.14 65.02
CA MET A 1 -7.31 43.24 64.37
C MET A 1 -7.12 42.02 63.51
N ASP A 2 -6.70 42.28 62.28
CA ASP A 2 -6.68 41.39 61.12
C ASP A 2 -5.67 40.23 61.30
N GLY A 3 -6.10 39.01 61.02
CA GLY A 3 -5.32 37.78 61.17
C GLY A 3 -5.36 36.95 59.88
N ARG A 4 -4.89 37.53 58.77
CA ARG A 4 -4.75 36.83 57.48
C ARG A 4 -3.68 35.75 57.59
N ARG A 5 -4.07 34.48 57.54
CA ARG A 5 -3.17 33.37 57.22
C ARG A 5 -2.76 33.49 55.75
N LYS A 6 -1.46 33.65 55.51
CA LYS A 6 -0.82 33.59 54.19
C LYS A 6 -1.10 32.24 53.53
N VAL A 7 -1.62 32.27 52.32
CA VAL A 7 -1.59 31.14 51.39
C VAL A 7 -0.16 31.06 50.84
N GLU A 8 0.53 29.94 51.06
CA GLU A 8 1.83 29.67 50.41
C GLU A 8 1.60 29.58 48.90
N GLY A 9 2.09 30.59 48.16
CA GLY A 9 2.01 30.64 46.71
C GLY A 9 2.98 29.65 46.06
N LEU A 10 2.51 28.93 45.05
CA LEU A 10 3.34 28.18 44.12
C LEU A 10 4.47 29.08 43.60
N GLN A 11 5.71 28.71 43.92
CA GLN A 11 6.89 29.41 43.45
C GLN A 11 7.10 29.09 41.97
N VAL A 12 6.59 29.94 41.08
CA VAL A 12 6.82 29.83 39.63
C VAL A 12 8.19 30.43 39.32
N ALA A 13 9.00 29.77 38.48
CA ALA A 13 10.30 30.29 38.08
C ALA A 13 10.14 31.63 37.35
N THR A 14 10.70 32.70 37.90
CA THR A 14 10.54 34.08 37.38
C THR A 14 11.48 34.40 36.21
N ASN A 15 12.41 33.50 35.89
CA ASN A 15 13.51 33.74 34.95
C ASN A 15 13.47 32.76 33.75
N VAL A 16 12.28 32.35 33.30
CA VAL A 16 12.12 31.46 32.14
C VAL A 16 11.54 32.26 30.97
N THR A 17 12.28 32.34 29.88
CA THR A 17 11.82 32.91 28.62
C THR A 17 11.49 31.81 27.63
N GLU A 18 10.32 31.86 26.99
CA GLU A 18 9.96 30.92 25.94
C GLU A 18 10.90 31.09 24.74
N GLN A 19 11.63 30.02 24.38
CA GLN A 19 12.49 29.98 23.21
C GLN A 19 11.70 29.39 22.04
N LYS A 20 11.44 30.19 21.00
CA LYS A 20 10.81 29.68 19.78
C LYS A 20 11.81 28.83 18.99
N HIS A 21 11.40 27.63 18.60
CA HIS A 21 12.23 26.79 17.73
C HIS A 21 12.51 27.49 16.40
N GLN A 22 13.76 27.44 15.93
CA GLN A 22 14.17 28.03 14.65
C GLN A 22 13.58 27.29 13.43
N VAL A 23 13.22 26.02 13.59
CA VAL A 23 12.58 25.20 12.55
C VAL A 23 11.09 25.08 12.83
N SER A 24 10.26 25.53 11.89
CA SER A 24 8.79 25.48 12.02
C SER A 24 8.26 24.04 12.04
N ARG A 25 7.05 23.87 12.57
CA ARG A 25 6.28 22.61 12.49
C ARG A 25 6.13 22.13 11.05
N ASP A 26 5.80 23.04 10.13
CA ASP A 26 5.69 22.72 8.70
C ASP A 26 6.99 22.13 8.16
N LYS A 27 8.13 22.79 8.45
CA LYS A 27 9.44 22.33 7.96
C LYS A 27 9.84 20.99 8.56
N ARG A 28 9.58 20.76 9.85
CA ARG A 28 9.77 19.45 10.50
C ARG A 28 8.87 18.38 9.86
N GLY A 29 7.61 18.69 9.64
CA GLY A 29 6.64 17.79 8.99
C GLY A 29 6.98 17.45 7.54
N GLN A 30 7.79 18.26 6.84
CA GLN A 30 8.27 17.91 5.50
C GLN A 30 9.30 16.77 5.48
N VAL A 31 10.00 16.52 6.59
CA VAL A 31 11.09 15.54 6.67
C VAL A 31 10.78 14.35 7.58
N LEU A 32 9.66 14.40 8.31
CA LEU A 32 9.30 13.39 9.29
C LEU A 32 8.36 12.33 8.68
N GLY A 33 8.89 11.13 8.47
CA GLY A 33 8.18 10.01 7.85
C GLY A 33 8.16 10.08 6.32
N ASN A 34 7.38 9.18 5.69
CA ASN A 34 7.31 9.08 4.23
C ASN A 34 6.26 10.02 3.61
N LEU A 35 5.32 10.50 4.42
CA LEU A 35 4.26 11.41 3.98
C LEU A 35 4.60 12.83 4.43
N ARG A 36 4.69 13.76 3.48
CA ARG A 36 4.93 15.17 3.77
C ARG A 36 3.77 15.82 4.52
N GLY A 37 4.08 16.78 5.37
CA GLY A 37 3.11 17.60 6.11
C GLY A 37 3.14 17.34 7.62
N PHE A 38 2.93 18.40 8.40
CA PHE A 38 2.84 18.30 9.85
C PHE A 38 1.54 17.60 10.25
N ARG A 39 1.63 16.58 11.10
CA ARG A 39 0.50 15.79 11.59
C ARG A 39 0.63 15.39 13.05
N GLY A 40 1.47 16.10 13.78
CA GLY A 40 1.72 15.82 15.18
C GLY A 40 0.47 16.07 16.00
N CYS A 41 0.04 15.07 16.76
CA CYS A 41 -1.16 15.12 17.59
C CYS A 41 -1.07 14.09 18.72
N THR A 42 -2.02 14.19 19.66
CA THR A 42 -2.14 13.23 20.76
C THR A 42 -3.48 12.50 20.68
N VAL A 43 -3.42 11.17 20.65
CA VAL A 43 -4.56 10.28 20.84
C VAL A 43 -4.55 9.80 22.29
N TRP A 44 -5.51 10.29 23.08
CA TRP A 44 -5.60 10.03 24.50
C TRP A 44 -6.66 8.96 24.79
N LEU A 45 -6.22 7.71 24.95
CA LEU A 45 -7.08 6.57 25.26
C LEU A 45 -7.34 6.53 26.76
N THR A 46 -8.61 6.66 27.16
CA THR A 46 -9.06 6.60 28.55
C THR A 46 -10.13 5.53 28.75
N GLY A 47 -10.16 4.91 29.94
CA GLY A 47 -11.06 3.79 30.22
C GLY A 47 -10.60 2.92 31.38
N LEU A 48 -11.47 2.03 31.86
CA LEU A 48 -11.17 1.09 32.94
C LEU A 48 -9.97 0.18 32.62
N SER A 49 -9.34 -0.37 33.66
CA SER A 49 -8.32 -1.42 33.47
C SER A 49 -8.93 -2.60 32.70
N GLY A 50 -8.19 -3.22 31.78
CA GLY A 50 -8.72 -4.32 30.95
C GLY A 50 -9.78 -3.94 29.90
N ALA A 51 -10.09 -2.64 29.72
CA ALA A 51 -11.05 -2.18 28.70
C ALA A 51 -10.56 -2.40 27.26
N GLY A 52 -9.24 -2.38 27.01
CA GLY A 52 -8.65 -2.61 25.68
C GLY A 52 -7.72 -1.49 25.17
N LYS A 53 -7.46 -0.46 25.99
CA LYS A 53 -6.61 0.71 25.61
C LYS A 53 -5.26 0.33 25.00
N THR A 54 -4.45 -0.47 25.72
CA THR A 54 -3.10 -0.86 25.25
C THR A 54 -3.15 -1.69 23.96
N SER A 55 -4.14 -2.58 23.81
CA SER A 55 -4.31 -3.36 22.58
C SER A 55 -4.64 -2.47 21.38
N ILE A 56 -5.55 -1.51 21.54
CA ILE A 56 -5.89 -0.54 20.48
C ILE A 56 -4.71 0.39 20.19
N ALA A 57 -3.95 0.82 21.21
CA ALA A 57 -2.77 1.66 21.04
C ALA A 57 -1.69 0.97 20.17
N PHE A 58 -1.38 -0.30 20.44
CA PHE A 58 -0.39 -1.04 19.66
C PHE A 58 -0.85 -1.36 18.23
N GLU A 59 -2.12 -1.73 18.06
CA GLU A 59 -2.66 -1.96 16.71
C GLU A 59 -2.67 -0.66 15.89
N LEU A 60 -3.05 0.47 16.52
CA LEU A 60 -3.02 1.78 15.89
C LEU A 60 -1.60 2.23 15.56
N GLU A 61 -0.63 1.96 16.44
CA GLU A 61 0.79 2.22 16.18
C GLU A 61 1.28 1.44 14.95
N ALA A 62 0.99 0.13 14.90
CA ALA A 62 1.32 -0.71 13.76
C ALA A 62 0.67 -0.21 12.46
N TYR A 63 -0.62 0.17 12.52
CA TYR A 63 -1.35 0.74 11.40
C TYR A 63 -0.68 2.00 10.88
N LEU A 64 -0.42 3.00 11.74
CA LEU A 64 0.18 4.27 11.36
C LEU A 64 1.59 4.09 10.77
N VAL A 65 2.43 3.28 11.43
CA VAL A 65 3.80 3.00 10.98
C VAL A 65 3.80 2.30 9.62
N SER A 66 2.90 1.34 9.39
CA SER A 66 2.76 0.67 8.08
C SER A 66 2.41 1.63 6.94
N ARG A 67 1.76 2.76 7.26
CA ARG A 67 1.41 3.84 6.33
C ARG A 67 2.46 4.96 6.26
N GLY A 68 3.63 4.76 6.88
CA GLY A 68 4.72 5.73 6.89
C GLY A 68 4.44 6.97 7.76
N ILE A 69 3.50 6.87 8.70
CA ILE A 69 3.17 7.90 9.69
C ILE A 69 3.88 7.53 11.01
N PRO A 70 4.86 8.32 11.46
CA PRO A 70 5.52 8.09 12.75
C PRO A 70 4.53 8.24 13.90
N ALA A 71 4.45 7.21 14.73
CA ALA A 71 3.65 7.16 15.95
C ALA A 71 4.48 6.61 17.11
N TYR A 72 4.10 6.93 18.34
CA TYR A 72 4.79 6.42 19.53
C TYR A 72 3.83 6.19 20.70
N GLY A 73 3.85 4.96 21.23
CA GLY A 73 3.08 4.55 22.41
C GLY A 73 3.64 5.05 23.75
N LEU A 74 2.82 5.81 24.48
CA LEU A 74 3.04 6.18 25.88
C LEU A 74 2.08 5.36 26.77
N ASP A 75 2.59 4.27 27.37
CA ASP A 75 1.87 3.45 28.34
C ASP A 75 2.40 3.72 29.76
N GLY A 76 1.57 3.45 30.78
CA GLY A 76 1.95 3.41 32.17
C GLY A 76 3.13 2.49 32.45
N ASP A 77 3.29 1.39 31.71
CA ASP A 77 4.43 0.48 31.91
C ASP A 77 5.78 1.14 31.48
N ASN A 78 5.78 1.92 30.39
CA ASN A 78 6.98 2.61 29.89
C ASN A 78 7.31 3.86 30.71
N ILE A 79 6.29 4.65 31.07
CA ILE A 79 6.49 5.92 31.76
C ILE A 79 6.79 5.72 33.25
N ARG A 80 6.14 4.76 33.93
CA ARG A 80 6.33 4.55 35.38
C ARG A 80 7.65 3.87 35.73
N THR A 81 8.31 3.21 34.80
CA THR A 81 9.66 2.65 35.01
C THR A 81 10.77 3.68 34.76
N GLY A 82 10.48 4.74 33.99
CA GLY A 82 11.40 5.83 33.68
C GLY A 82 11.04 7.16 34.35
N LEU A 83 10.39 8.06 33.59
CA LEU A 83 10.12 9.44 33.98
C LEU A 83 9.31 9.57 35.29
N ASN A 84 8.37 8.65 35.52
CA ASN A 84 7.46 8.68 36.67
C ASN A 84 7.81 7.64 37.74
N LYS A 85 9.04 7.09 37.74
CA LYS A 85 9.50 6.10 38.73
C LYS A 85 9.48 6.62 40.17
N ASN A 86 9.51 7.94 40.35
CA ASN A 86 9.48 8.60 41.65
C ASN A 86 8.06 8.88 42.16
N LEU A 87 7.01 8.52 41.41
CA LEU A 87 5.62 8.77 41.78
C LEU A 87 4.96 7.49 42.29
N GLY A 88 4.42 7.56 43.50
CA GLY A 88 3.57 6.54 44.09
C GLY A 88 2.15 6.53 43.53
N PHE A 89 1.19 6.35 44.43
CA PHE A 89 -0.22 6.17 44.11
C PHE A 89 -1.16 7.09 44.91
N SER A 90 -0.63 8.11 45.59
CA SER A 90 -1.48 9.16 46.18
C SER A 90 -2.26 9.91 45.09
N LYS A 91 -3.25 10.69 45.49
CA LYS A 91 -4.04 11.49 44.54
C LYS A 91 -3.15 12.51 43.81
N GLU A 92 -2.31 13.21 44.56
CA GLU A 92 -1.39 14.24 44.05
C GLU A 92 -0.34 13.62 43.13
N GLU A 93 0.20 12.45 43.48
CA GLU A 93 1.15 11.72 42.64
C GLU A 93 0.51 11.20 41.35
N ARG A 94 -0.77 10.82 41.37
CA ARG A 94 -1.52 10.41 40.17
C ARG A 94 -1.84 11.60 39.27
N GLU A 95 -2.23 12.74 39.84
CA GLU A 95 -2.43 14.01 39.12
C GLU A 95 -1.12 14.42 38.43
N GLU A 96 0.01 14.39 39.15
CA GLU A 96 1.34 14.67 38.60
C GLU A 96 1.76 13.64 37.53
N ASN A 97 1.42 12.36 37.71
CA ASN A 97 1.69 11.34 36.70
C ASN A 97 0.99 11.68 35.38
N ILE A 98 -0.29 12.07 35.42
CA ILE A 98 -1.03 12.45 34.22
C ILE A 98 -0.51 13.77 33.64
N ARG A 99 -0.19 14.77 34.48
CA ARG A 99 0.39 16.04 34.02
C ARG A 99 1.70 15.83 33.27
N ARG A 100 2.63 15.02 33.81
CA ARG A 100 3.91 14.71 33.14
C ARG A 100 3.71 14.00 31.81
N VAL A 101 2.80 13.02 31.76
CA VAL A 101 2.46 12.32 30.52
C VAL A 101 1.91 13.30 29.48
N ALA A 102 1.01 14.22 29.89
CA ALA A 102 0.44 15.20 28.98
C ALA A 102 1.50 16.14 28.38
N GLU A 103 2.45 16.61 29.18
CA GLU A 103 3.56 17.43 28.69
C GLU A 103 4.48 16.65 27.73
N VAL A 104 4.78 15.38 28.03
CA VAL A 104 5.56 14.53 27.12
C VAL A 104 4.81 14.27 25.82
N ALA A 105 3.51 13.98 25.89
CA ALA A 105 2.67 13.78 24.71
C ALA A 105 2.65 15.04 23.84
N LYS A 106 2.56 16.22 24.46
CA LYS A 106 2.69 17.52 23.76
C LYS A 106 4.03 17.64 23.06
N LEU A 107 5.15 17.23 23.67
CA LEU A 107 6.46 17.30 23.03
C LEU A 107 6.55 16.36 21.81
N PHE A 108 5.99 15.15 21.90
CA PHE A 108 5.90 14.24 20.75
C PHE A 108 5.02 14.82 19.64
N ALA A 109 3.83 15.32 19.99
CA ALA A 109 2.95 15.98 19.05
C ALA A 109 3.63 17.20 18.41
N ASP A 110 4.29 18.08 19.17
CA ASP A 110 5.03 19.21 18.63
C ASP A 110 6.15 18.77 17.67
N SER A 111 6.81 17.64 17.95
CA SER A 111 7.84 17.08 17.07
C SER A 111 7.30 16.57 15.73
N GLY A 112 5.99 16.39 15.59
CA GLY A 112 5.30 15.90 14.38
C GLY A 112 4.88 14.42 14.45
N VAL A 113 5.10 13.76 15.58
CA VAL A 113 4.76 12.35 15.83
C VAL A 113 3.33 12.24 16.37
N VAL A 114 2.62 11.16 16.02
CA VAL A 114 1.33 10.83 16.65
C VAL A 114 1.58 10.15 17.99
N ALA A 115 1.35 10.86 19.10
CA ALA A 115 1.52 10.33 20.44
C ALA A 115 0.29 9.52 20.87
N LEU A 116 0.48 8.25 21.22
CA LEU A 116 -0.59 7.32 21.60
C LEU A 116 -0.56 7.08 23.11
N CYS A 117 -1.39 7.79 23.87
CA CYS A 117 -1.41 7.69 25.33
C CYS A 117 -2.43 6.64 25.80
N SER A 118 -1.96 5.57 26.46
CA SER A 118 -2.81 4.50 27.03
C SER A 118 -2.83 4.56 28.55
N PHE A 119 -3.73 5.35 29.14
CA PHE A 119 -3.81 5.54 30.59
C PHE A 119 -5.24 5.41 31.11
N VAL A 120 -5.40 4.91 32.35
CA VAL A 120 -6.72 4.88 32.99
C VAL A 120 -7.30 6.30 33.12
N SER A 121 -6.48 7.28 33.50
CA SER A 121 -6.84 8.72 33.58
C SER A 121 -8.28 8.97 34.09
N PRO A 122 -8.61 8.53 35.32
CA PRO A 122 -10.00 8.35 35.75
C PRO A 122 -10.77 9.65 36.01
N TYR A 123 -10.09 10.76 36.27
CA TYR A 123 -10.72 12.04 36.63
C TYR A 123 -10.84 12.96 35.41
N SER A 124 -12.01 13.60 35.25
CA SER A 124 -12.27 14.55 34.15
C SER A 124 -11.27 15.70 34.18
N ARG A 125 -11.00 16.26 35.37
CA ARG A 125 -10.09 17.38 35.55
C ARG A 125 -8.69 17.10 34.98
N ASP A 126 -8.18 15.89 35.13
CA ASP A 126 -6.84 15.53 34.66
C ASP A 126 -6.80 15.42 33.13
N ARG A 127 -7.87 14.89 32.52
CA ARG A 127 -8.01 14.82 31.06
C ARG A 127 -8.25 16.19 30.44
N ASP A 128 -9.04 17.03 31.10
CA ASP A 128 -9.27 18.42 30.70
C ASP A 128 -7.97 19.24 30.77
N MET A 129 -7.14 19.04 31.80
CA MET A 129 -5.79 19.59 31.88
C MET A 129 -4.93 19.13 30.70
N ALA A 130 -4.90 17.82 30.41
CA ALA A 130 -4.12 17.29 29.29
C ALA A 130 -4.55 17.88 27.95
N ARG A 131 -5.87 18.03 27.74
CA ARG A 131 -6.46 18.67 26.55
C ARG A 131 -6.05 20.14 26.46
N ASN A 132 -6.12 20.90 27.55
CA ASN A 132 -5.75 22.31 27.57
C ASN A 132 -4.26 22.54 27.27
N ILE A 133 -3.36 21.71 27.81
CA ILE A 133 -1.91 21.76 27.50
C ILE A 133 -1.65 21.70 25.98
N HIS A 134 -2.38 20.85 25.27
CA HIS A 134 -2.27 20.71 23.81
C HIS A 134 -2.93 21.88 23.08
N LYS A 135 -4.14 22.26 23.50
CA LYS A 135 -4.89 23.38 22.91
C LYS A 135 -4.12 24.70 22.99
N ASP A 136 -3.52 24.99 24.15
CA ASP A 136 -2.71 26.19 24.38
C ASP A 136 -1.44 26.22 23.50
N SER A 137 -1.06 25.06 22.95
CA SER A 137 0.09 24.89 22.06
C SER A 137 -0.32 24.72 20.60
N ASP A 138 -1.60 24.92 20.26
CA ASP A 138 -2.16 24.71 18.91
C ASP A 138 -1.85 23.30 18.36
N LEU A 139 -2.03 22.28 19.19
CA LEU A 139 -1.84 20.88 18.81
C LEU A 139 -3.16 20.11 18.93
N PRO A 140 -3.53 19.28 17.93
CA PRO A 140 -4.71 18.44 18.02
C PRO A 140 -4.62 17.42 19.17
N PHE A 141 -5.72 17.28 19.90
CA PHE A 141 -5.87 16.34 21.01
C PHE A 141 -7.20 15.61 20.89
N PHE A 142 -7.15 14.28 20.81
CA PHE A 142 -8.31 13.41 20.62
C PHE A 142 -8.52 12.55 21.87
N GLU A 143 -9.54 12.85 22.66
CA GLU A 143 -9.94 12.01 23.80
C GLU A 143 -10.81 10.86 23.30
N VAL A 144 -10.25 9.64 23.35
CA VAL A 144 -10.91 8.43 22.90
C VAL A 144 -11.32 7.61 24.13
N PHE A 145 -12.63 7.55 24.37
CA PHE A 145 -13.18 6.79 25.50
C PHE A 145 -13.38 5.33 25.13
N ILE A 146 -12.57 4.45 25.72
CA ILE A 146 -12.71 3.00 25.61
C ILE A 146 -13.76 2.54 26.62
N SER A 147 -14.99 2.40 26.13
CA SER A 147 -16.18 2.13 26.92
C SER A 147 -16.46 0.63 27.01
N THR A 148 -16.01 0.02 28.10
CA THR A 148 -16.26 -1.38 28.43
C THR A 148 -16.91 -1.48 29.82
N PRO A 149 -17.98 -2.27 30.00
CA PRO A 149 -18.58 -2.47 31.32
C PRO A 149 -17.58 -3.07 32.33
N LEU A 150 -17.65 -2.61 33.59
CA LEU A 150 -16.77 -3.09 34.67
C LEU A 150 -16.79 -4.61 34.80
N SER A 151 -17.96 -5.24 34.73
CA SER A 151 -18.11 -6.70 34.82
C SER A 151 -17.32 -7.45 33.74
N ILE A 152 -17.23 -6.88 32.53
CA ILE A 152 -16.44 -7.46 31.43
C ILE A 152 -14.95 -7.22 31.67
N CYS A 153 -14.56 -6.03 32.14
CA CYS A 153 -13.18 -5.74 32.55
C CYS A 153 -12.68 -6.69 33.65
N GLU A 154 -13.52 -6.94 34.67
CA GLU A 154 -13.27 -7.90 35.75
C GLU A 154 -13.21 -9.34 35.23
N LYS A 155 -14.07 -9.71 34.28
CA LYS A 155 -14.02 -11.04 33.65
C LYS A 155 -12.73 -11.26 32.85
N ARG A 156 -12.23 -10.22 32.16
CA ARG A 156 -11.00 -10.27 31.37
C ARG A 156 -9.75 -10.37 32.25
N ASP A 157 -9.73 -9.63 33.36
CA ASP A 157 -8.64 -9.48 34.34
C ASP A 157 -7.22 -9.76 33.82
N VAL A 158 -6.86 -9.12 32.70
CA VAL A 158 -5.66 -9.46 31.90
C VAL A 158 -4.36 -9.45 32.71
N LYS A 159 -4.28 -8.58 33.72
CA LYS A 159 -3.11 -8.41 34.59
C LYS A 159 -3.31 -8.99 36.01
N GLY A 160 -4.43 -9.67 36.27
CA GLY A 160 -4.79 -10.18 37.60
C GLY A 160 -5.03 -9.09 38.65
N LEU A 161 -5.30 -7.86 38.23
CA LEU A 161 -5.38 -6.69 39.11
C LEU A 161 -6.75 -6.59 39.78
N TYR A 162 -7.83 -6.99 39.11
CA TYR A 162 -9.16 -6.97 39.70
C TYR A 162 -9.28 -8.00 40.82
N LYS A 163 -8.77 -9.22 40.61
CA LYS A 163 -8.70 -10.24 41.66
C LYS A 163 -7.94 -9.73 42.89
N LYS A 164 -6.73 -9.20 42.69
CA LYS A 164 -5.90 -8.65 43.78
C LYS A 164 -6.55 -7.45 44.47
N ALA A 165 -7.29 -6.60 43.76
CA ALA A 165 -8.04 -5.50 44.36
C ALA A 165 -9.19 -6.00 45.23
N ARG A 166 -9.98 -6.98 44.75
CA ARG A 166 -11.08 -7.60 45.52
C ARG A 166 -10.59 -8.36 46.76
N GLU A 167 -9.40 -8.95 46.68
CA GLU A 167 -8.72 -9.60 47.82
C GLU A 167 -8.08 -8.61 48.79
N GLY A 168 -8.13 -7.30 48.50
CA GLY A 168 -7.51 -6.26 49.34
C GLY A 168 -5.98 -6.29 49.33
N SER A 169 -5.36 -6.95 48.35
CA SER A 169 -3.91 -7.01 48.14
C SER A 169 -3.39 -5.74 47.44
N ILE A 170 -4.24 -5.06 46.67
CA ILE A 170 -3.99 -3.71 46.16
C ILE A 170 -4.65 -2.72 47.13
N LYS A 171 -4.09 -2.58 48.33
CA LYS A 171 -4.42 -1.51 49.27
C LYS A 171 -3.51 -0.33 48.98
N GLY A 172 -4.07 0.79 48.57
CA GLY A 172 -3.32 2.03 48.71
C GLY A 172 -3.17 2.31 50.20
N ASN A 173 -1.93 2.51 50.65
CA ASN A 173 -1.52 2.58 52.05
C ASN A 173 -2.59 3.15 52.99
N ASN A 174 -3.12 2.30 53.88
CA ASN A 174 -4.00 2.66 54.99
C ASN A 174 -3.20 3.29 56.15
N ASN A 175 -2.22 4.15 55.88
CA ASN A 175 -1.64 4.96 56.94
C ASN A 175 -2.58 6.15 57.19
N ILE A 176 -3.47 5.94 58.16
CA ILE A 176 -4.23 6.98 58.81
C ILE A 176 -3.22 7.94 59.47
N PHE A 177 -2.85 9.03 58.81
CA PHE A 177 -2.27 10.19 59.49
C PHE A 177 -3.44 10.99 60.09
N ILE A 178 -3.79 10.69 61.34
CA ILE A 178 -4.55 11.65 62.14
C ILE A 178 -3.53 12.68 62.64
N SER A 179 -3.41 13.80 61.94
CA SER A 179 -2.92 15.02 62.58
C SER A 179 -4.07 15.57 63.43
N VAL A 180 -4.02 15.34 64.74
CA VAL A 180 -4.91 16.04 65.68
C VAL A 180 -4.37 17.46 65.85
N THR A 181 -5.03 18.44 65.25
CA THR A 181 -4.96 19.82 65.74
C THR A 181 -6.36 20.24 66.19
N TYR A 182 -6.45 20.60 67.47
CA TYR A 182 -7.66 21.08 68.15
C TYR A 182 -8.22 22.35 67.47
N LEU A 183 -9.43 22.26 66.90
CA LEU A 183 -10.61 23.12 67.10
C LEU A 183 -11.56 23.08 65.88
N HIS A 184 -12.85 22.86 66.18
CA HIS A 184 -14.07 23.15 65.40
C HIS A 184 -14.40 22.33 64.13
N LEU A 185 -15.43 21.49 64.29
CA LEU A 185 -16.50 21.11 63.36
C LEU A 185 -16.26 21.39 61.85
N HIS A 186 -15.70 20.44 61.11
CA HIS A 186 -15.97 20.25 59.69
C HIS A 186 -15.87 18.77 59.28
N LYS A 187 -16.73 18.36 58.34
CA LYS A 187 -16.81 17.00 57.78
C LYS A 187 -15.44 16.52 57.30
N VAL A 188 -14.93 15.45 57.90
CA VAL A 188 -13.75 14.73 57.44
C VAL A 188 -14.13 13.92 56.20
N THR A 189 -13.62 14.29 55.02
CA THR A 189 -13.72 13.45 53.82
C THR A 189 -12.48 12.57 53.76
N ILE A 190 -12.64 11.29 54.09
CA ILE A 190 -11.57 10.28 54.02
C ILE A 190 -11.42 9.84 52.56
N HIS A 191 -10.31 10.17 51.91
CA HIS A 191 -9.99 9.70 50.57
C HIS A 191 -9.19 8.39 50.64
N LYS A 192 -9.79 7.28 50.20
CA LYS A 192 -9.12 5.98 50.10
C LYS A 192 -8.26 5.91 48.83
N ASN A 193 -6.99 5.54 48.98
CA ASN A 193 -6.14 5.16 47.87
C ASN A 193 -6.60 3.77 47.36
N GLY A 194 -7.33 3.75 46.26
CA GLY A 194 -8.07 2.58 45.80
C GLY A 194 -7.85 2.25 44.32
N PHE A 195 -8.31 1.08 43.88
CA PHE A 195 -8.28 0.66 42.48
C PHE A 195 -9.50 1.22 41.74
N THR A 196 -9.28 1.88 40.59
CA THR A 196 -10.35 2.48 39.79
C THR A 196 -11.34 1.43 39.29
N GLY A 197 -12.63 1.66 39.53
CA GLY A 197 -13.72 0.72 39.24
C GLY A 197 -14.10 -0.18 40.42
N VAL A 198 -13.27 -0.27 41.47
CA VAL A 198 -13.58 -1.05 42.69
C VAL A 198 -13.73 -0.11 43.89
N ASP A 199 -12.63 0.56 44.27
CA ASP A 199 -12.57 1.44 45.45
C ASP A 199 -12.56 2.93 45.07
N GLN A 200 -12.32 3.23 43.79
CA GLN A 200 -12.30 4.58 43.25
C GLN A 200 -13.19 4.71 42.03
N VAL A 201 -13.86 5.85 41.91
CA VAL A 201 -14.78 6.14 40.80
C VAL A 201 -13.99 6.43 39.53
N TYR A 202 -14.53 5.97 38.39
CA TYR A 202 -14.12 6.39 37.06
C TYR A 202 -15.13 7.42 36.53
N GLU A 203 -14.68 8.64 36.27
CA GLU A 203 -15.51 9.71 35.72
C GLU A 203 -15.54 9.59 34.20
N LYS A 204 -16.66 9.10 33.66
CA LYS A 204 -16.84 8.97 32.20
C LYS A 204 -16.67 10.33 31.51
N PRO A 205 -15.93 10.40 30.39
CA PRO A 205 -15.85 11.62 29.58
C PRO A 205 -17.25 12.08 29.17
N LYS A 206 -17.53 13.38 29.33
CA LYS A 206 -18.82 13.98 28.94
C LYS A 206 -18.90 14.27 27.44
N SER A 207 -17.77 14.65 26.84
CA SER A 207 -17.66 15.02 25.43
C SER A 207 -16.36 14.48 24.82
N PRO A 208 -16.18 13.14 24.81
CA PRO A 208 -15.02 12.55 24.14
C PRO A 208 -15.15 12.76 22.62
N ASP A 209 -14.01 12.87 21.94
CA ASP A 209 -13.95 13.00 20.48
C ASP A 209 -14.41 11.69 19.80
N LEU A 210 -14.23 10.55 20.48
CA LEU A 210 -14.74 9.25 20.04
C LEU A 210 -15.06 8.34 21.24
N VAL A 211 -16.13 7.55 21.12
CA VAL A 211 -16.44 6.46 22.06
C VAL A 211 -16.31 5.12 21.35
N VAL A 212 -15.38 4.28 21.79
CA VAL A 212 -15.17 2.93 21.24
C VAL A 212 -15.76 1.91 22.21
N LYS A 213 -16.77 1.16 21.75
CA LYS A 213 -17.37 0.05 22.50
C LYS A 213 -16.63 -1.24 22.16
N THR A 214 -15.86 -1.80 23.09
CA THR A 214 -15.04 -3.00 22.83
C THR A 214 -15.78 -4.33 23.02
N VAL A 215 -17.08 -4.28 23.31
CA VAL A 215 -17.90 -5.48 23.48
C VAL A 215 -18.44 -5.81 22.09
N ASP A 216 -18.29 -7.06 21.67
CA ASP A 216 -18.69 -7.57 20.36
C ASP A 216 -17.93 -7.00 19.15
N LEU A 217 -16.83 -6.28 19.37
CA LEU A 217 -15.90 -5.84 18.35
C LEU A 217 -14.53 -6.50 18.52
N THR A 218 -13.89 -6.82 17.41
CA THR A 218 -12.48 -7.20 17.34
C THR A 218 -11.56 -5.99 17.62
N ILE A 219 -10.27 -6.26 17.87
CA ILE A 219 -9.26 -5.21 18.04
C ILE A 219 -9.14 -4.36 16.77
N GLU A 220 -9.17 -5.02 15.61
CA GLU A 220 -9.10 -4.37 14.30
C GLU A 220 -10.29 -3.42 14.09
N GLU A 221 -11.53 -3.91 14.27
CA GLU A 221 -12.74 -3.07 14.14
C GLU A 221 -12.76 -1.89 15.11
N SER A 222 -12.28 -2.11 16.35
CA SER A 222 -12.16 -1.05 17.35
C SER A 222 -11.11 -0.01 16.96
N THR A 223 -9.99 -0.46 16.40
CA THR A 223 -8.89 0.40 15.95
C THR A 223 -9.29 1.22 14.74
N MET A 224 -10.04 0.62 13.80
CA MET A 224 -10.52 1.31 12.61
C MET A 224 -11.44 2.50 12.90
N GLN A 225 -12.19 2.47 14.02
CA GLN A 225 -12.95 3.65 14.45
C GLN A 225 -12.03 4.84 14.81
N VAL A 226 -10.90 4.56 15.45
CA VAL A 226 -9.90 5.60 15.78
C VAL A 226 -9.19 6.09 14.52
N VAL A 227 -8.89 5.18 13.59
CA VAL A 227 -8.35 5.54 12.26
C VAL A 227 -9.30 6.50 11.54
N ASN A 228 -10.60 6.19 11.48
CA ASN A 228 -11.60 7.06 10.82
C ASN A 228 -11.63 8.46 11.44
N LEU A 229 -11.58 8.57 12.79
CA LEU A 229 -11.49 9.86 13.47
C LEU A 229 -10.26 10.66 13.01
N LEU A 230 -9.09 10.01 12.94
CA LEU A 230 -7.84 10.66 12.52
C LEU A 230 -7.86 11.05 11.03
N GLU A 231 -8.57 10.31 10.19
CA GLU A 231 -8.80 10.66 8.78
C GLU A 231 -9.69 11.90 8.64
N GLU A 232 -10.81 11.95 9.37
CA GLU A 232 -11.75 13.08 9.36
C GLU A 232 -11.05 14.40 9.72
N HIS A 233 -10.06 14.33 10.61
CA HIS A 233 -9.27 15.48 11.06
C HIS A 233 -8.00 15.71 10.24
N GLY A 234 -7.79 14.96 9.15
CA GLY A 234 -6.66 15.14 8.24
C GLY A 234 -5.29 14.74 8.80
N ILE A 235 -5.24 14.06 9.95
CA ILE A 235 -4.00 13.53 10.53
C ILE A 235 -3.49 12.38 9.65
N ILE A 236 -4.40 11.48 9.28
CA ILE A 236 -4.17 10.45 8.26
C ILE A 236 -4.69 11.02 6.94
N PRO A 237 -3.82 11.41 5.99
CA PRO A 237 -4.27 12.02 4.75
C PRO A 237 -5.02 11.00 3.89
N ALA A 238 -5.95 11.47 3.06
CA ALA A 238 -6.65 10.61 2.11
C ALA A 238 -5.69 9.85 1.15
N THR A 239 -4.47 10.36 0.94
CA THR A 239 -3.42 9.68 0.18
C THR A 239 -2.76 8.52 0.94
N ALA A 240 -2.84 8.52 2.28
CA ALA A 240 -2.46 7.39 3.11
C ALA A 240 -3.54 6.30 3.11
N LYS A 241 -4.74 6.58 2.57
CA LYS A 241 -5.67 5.54 2.14
C LYS A 241 -5.05 4.82 0.96
N LEU A 242 -4.34 3.73 1.23
CA LEU A 242 -4.78 2.51 0.57
C LEU A 242 -6.10 2.17 1.24
N SER A 243 -7.19 2.71 0.70
CA SER A 243 -8.44 2.02 0.84
C SER A 243 -8.18 0.59 0.36
N ASP A 244 -8.72 -0.41 1.05
CA ASP A 244 -8.70 -1.78 0.53
C ASP A 244 -9.28 -1.86 -0.89
N ILE A 245 -10.02 -0.83 -1.28
CA ILE A 245 -10.60 -0.60 -2.59
C ILE A 245 -9.70 0.34 -3.41
N VAL A 246 -9.15 -0.17 -4.50
CA VAL A 246 -8.46 0.61 -5.54
C VAL A 246 -9.48 1.50 -6.25
N ARG A 247 -9.15 2.78 -6.45
CA ARG A 247 -10.01 3.72 -7.19
C ARG A 247 -10.10 3.30 -8.65
N GLU A 248 -11.31 2.93 -9.07
CA GLU A 248 -11.67 2.73 -10.47
C GLU A 248 -12.19 4.02 -11.10
N LEU A 249 -12.13 4.12 -12.42
CA LEU A 249 -12.58 5.28 -13.21
C LEU A 249 -13.84 4.97 -14.04
N PHE A 250 -14.54 3.87 -13.72
CA PHE A 250 -15.85 3.59 -14.27
C PHE A 250 -16.88 4.60 -13.75
N VAL A 251 -17.80 5.01 -14.61
CA VAL A 251 -18.97 5.78 -14.21
C VAL A 251 -19.82 4.91 -13.28
N SER A 252 -20.31 5.51 -12.19
CA SER A 252 -21.20 4.81 -11.27
C SER A 252 -22.49 4.36 -11.98
N GLU A 253 -23.04 3.21 -11.59
CA GLU A 253 -24.23 2.62 -12.21
C GLU A 253 -25.40 3.62 -12.32
N ASN A 254 -25.60 4.43 -11.27
CA ASN A 254 -26.65 5.44 -11.21
C ASN A 254 -26.51 6.56 -12.25
N ARG A 255 -25.29 6.83 -12.74
CA ARG A 255 -25.02 7.87 -13.76
C ARG A 255 -24.78 7.29 -15.15
N LEU A 256 -24.60 5.97 -15.29
CA LEU A 256 -24.16 5.34 -16.54
C LEU A 256 -25.05 5.68 -17.74
N ASN A 257 -26.37 5.62 -17.57
CA ASN A 257 -27.31 5.91 -18.66
C ASN A 257 -27.23 7.38 -19.12
N ASP A 258 -27.05 8.32 -18.20
CA ASP A 258 -26.92 9.73 -18.53
C ASP A 258 -25.55 10.02 -19.16
N ALA A 259 -24.49 9.41 -18.66
CA ALA A 259 -23.16 9.51 -19.26
C ALA A 259 -23.13 8.94 -20.69
N LYS A 260 -23.85 7.85 -20.96
CA LYS A 260 -23.99 7.31 -22.34
C LYS A 260 -24.71 8.28 -23.28
N LYS A 261 -25.80 8.91 -22.81
CA LYS A 261 -26.53 9.92 -23.60
C LYS A 261 -25.67 11.17 -23.84
N GLU A 262 -24.90 11.58 -22.84
CA GLU A 262 -23.96 12.68 -22.98
C GLU A 262 -22.86 12.36 -24.00
N ALA A 263 -22.30 11.15 -23.94
CA ALA A 263 -21.22 10.71 -24.82
C ALA A 263 -21.59 10.75 -26.30
N THR A 264 -22.87 10.60 -26.66
CA THR A 264 -23.32 10.71 -28.07
C THR A 264 -23.43 12.15 -28.57
N GLN A 265 -23.50 13.14 -27.67
CA GLN A 265 -23.64 14.57 -28.00
C GLN A 265 -22.28 15.29 -28.04
N LEU A 266 -21.28 14.75 -27.37
CA LEU A 266 -19.93 15.32 -27.34
C LEU A 266 -19.18 15.07 -28.65
N PRO A 267 -18.20 15.94 -29.00
CA PRO A 267 -17.25 15.64 -30.06
C PRO A 267 -16.57 14.28 -29.83
N GLN A 268 -16.33 13.54 -30.90
CA GLN A 268 -15.76 12.20 -30.82
C GLN A 268 -14.29 12.18 -31.22
N PHE A 269 -13.52 11.27 -30.65
CA PHE A 269 -12.14 10.95 -31.01
C PHE A 269 -11.99 9.43 -31.07
N GLU A 270 -11.67 8.88 -32.24
CA GLU A 270 -11.46 7.45 -32.42
C GLU A 270 -10.09 7.05 -31.87
N ILE A 271 -10.07 6.03 -31.00
CA ILE A 271 -8.86 5.54 -30.36
C ILE A 271 -8.45 4.18 -30.93
N SER A 272 -7.16 3.87 -30.88
CA SER A 272 -6.65 2.57 -31.34
C SER A 272 -6.93 1.45 -30.33
N THR A 273 -6.68 0.21 -30.72
CA THR A 273 -6.69 -0.94 -29.79
C THR A 273 -5.67 -0.77 -28.66
N LEU A 274 -4.50 -0.17 -28.93
CA LEU A 274 -3.48 0.08 -27.92
C LEU A 274 -3.97 1.10 -26.89
N ASP A 275 -4.62 2.16 -27.36
CA ASP A 275 -5.21 3.17 -26.49
C ASP A 275 -6.34 2.59 -25.64
N MET A 276 -7.19 1.72 -26.22
CA MET A 276 -8.24 1.02 -25.50
C MET A 276 -7.70 0.14 -24.36
N GLN A 277 -6.54 -0.49 -24.55
CA GLN A 277 -5.84 -1.22 -23.48
C GLN A 277 -5.37 -0.29 -22.36
N TRP A 278 -4.87 0.91 -22.69
CA TRP A 278 -4.53 1.92 -21.68
C TRP A 278 -5.77 2.50 -20.99
N VAL A 279 -6.88 2.68 -21.70
CA VAL A 279 -8.18 3.01 -21.10
C VAL A 279 -8.56 1.94 -20.08
N GLN A 280 -8.39 0.65 -20.39
CA GLN A 280 -8.64 -0.43 -19.43
C GLN A 280 -7.73 -0.37 -18.20
N VAL A 281 -6.42 -0.15 -18.40
CA VAL A 281 -5.46 0.02 -17.31
C VAL A 281 -5.87 1.14 -16.36
N LEU A 282 -6.31 2.28 -16.90
CA LEU A 282 -6.80 3.42 -16.14
C LEU A 282 -8.14 3.11 -15.46
N ALA A 283 -9.10 2.56 -16.20
CA ALA A 283 -10.45 2.26 -15.74
C ALA A 283 -10.46 1.39 -14.49
N GLU A 284 -9.66 0.33 -14.49
CA GLU A 284 -9.59 -0.66 -13.42
C GLU A 284 -8.67 -0.22 -12.27
N GLY A 285 -8.01 0.94 -12.37
CA GLY A 285 -7.24 1.51 -11.27
C GLY A 285 -5.82 0.96 -11.09
N TRP A 286 -5.28 0.18 -12.04
CA TRP A 286 -3.87 -0.26 -12.03
C TRP A 286 -2.90 0.93 -11.93
N ALA A 287 -3.30 2.04 -12.53
CA ALA A 287 -2.56 3.30 -12.55
C ALA A 287 -2.87 4.24 -11.37
N THR A 288 -3.59 3.79 -10.33
CA THR A 288 -3.93 4.62 -9.16
C THR A 288 -2.69 5.34 -8.61
N PRO A 289 -2.77 6.63 -8.25
CA PRO A 289 -3.95 7.49 -8.13
C PRO A 289 -4.36 8.28 -9.38
N LEU A 290 -3.83 7.98 -10.58
CA LEU A 290 -4.18 8.72 -11.80
C LEU A 290 -5.69 8.77 -12.02
N LYS A 291 -6.20 9.94 -12.40
CA LYS A 291 -7.63 10.18 -12.67
C LYS A 291 -8.00 9.99 -14.14
N GLY A 292 -7.03 9.69 -14.99
CA GLY A 292 -7.17 9.54 -16.44
C GLY A 292 -5.80 9.58 -17.10
N PHE A 293 -5.76 9.92 -18.39
CA PHE A 293 -4.49 10.11 -19.09
C PHE A 293 -3.71 11.28 -18.48
N MET A 294 -2.39 11.12 -18.37
CA MET A 294 -1.53 12.05 -17.66
C MET A 294 -1.62 13.46 -18.23
N LYS A 295 -1.84 14.44 -17.33
CA LYS A 295 -1.60 15.86 -17.61
C LYS A 295 -0.11 16.13 -17.70
N GLU A 296 0.27 17.28 -18.25
CA GLU A 296 1.68 17.57 -18.55
C GLU A 296 2.59 17.45 -17.31
N SER A 297 2.13 17.93 -16.15
CA SER A 297 2.88 17.80 -14.88
C SER A 297 3.13 16.34 -14.50
N GLU A 298 2.13 15.47 -14.63
CA GLU A 298 2.25 14.04 -14.31
C GLU A 298 3.16 13.32 -15.31
N TYR A 299 3.07 13.68 -16.60
CA TYR A 299 3.94 13.18 -17.66
C TYR A 299 5.41 13.52 -17.40
N LEU A 300 5.71 14.78 -17.07
CA LEU A 300 7.07 15.23 -16.76
C LEU A 300 7.61 14.54 -15.50
N GLN A 301 6.78 14.43 -14.46
CA GLN A 301 7.17 13.74 -13.22
C GLN A 301 7.48 12.26 -13.46
N SER A 302 6.65 11.56 -14.25
CA SER A 302 6.89 10.17 -14.64
C SER A 302 8.21 10.04 -15.41
N GLN A 303 8.45 10.89 -16.41
CA GLN A 303 9.65 10.86 -17.26
C GLN A 303 10.96 11.17 -16.51
N HIS A 304 10.92 12.09 -15.57
CA HIS A 304 12.14 12.57 -14.90
C HIS A 304 12.42 11.89 -13.55
N PHE A 305 11.38 11.43 -12.85
CA PHE A 305 11.51 10.94 -11.48
C PHE A 305 11.01 9.52 -11.28
N ASN A 306 10.39 8.89 -12.30
CA ASN A 306 9.68 7.62 -12.17
C ASN A 306 8.60 7.61 -11.06
N CYS A 307 8.12 8.79 -10.65
CA CYS A 307 7.23 8.98 -9.52
C CYS A 307 6.33 10.18 -9.75
N LEU A 308 5.12 10.14 -9.18
CA LEU A 308 4.25 11.31 -9.01
C LEU A 308 4.59 11.95 -7.66
N VAL A 309 5.57 12.86 -7.66
CA VAL A 309 6.13 13.50 -6.45
C VAL A 309 5.08 14.32 -5.71
N ASP A 310 4.22 15.02 -6.45
CA ASP A 310 3.14 15.83 -5.86
C ASP A 310 2.02 14.96 -5.26
N GLN A 311 2.00 13.66 -5.57
CA GLN A 311 1.00 12.71 -5.11
C GLN A 311 1.61 11.69 -4.14
N SER A 312 2.31 12.20 -3.13
CA SER A 312 2.95 11.39 -2.07
C SER A 312 4.07 10.47 -2.54
N GLY A 313 4.70 10.76 -3.69
CA GLY A 313 5.83 9.99 -4.20
C GLY A 313 5.45 8.59 -4.69
N VAL A 314 4.22 8.41 -5.21
CA VAL A 314 3.77 7.14 -5.78
C VAL A 314 4.65 6.77 -6.98
N ASN A 315 5.10 5.51 -7.04
CA ASN A 315 5.85 5.00 -8.19
C ASN A 315 4.99 5.05 -9.46
N GLN A 316 5.51 5.68 -10.52
CA GLN A 316 4.89 5.75 -11.83
C GLN A 316 5.96 5.97 -12.91
N SER A 317 6.65 4.89 -13.26
CA SER A 317 7.81 4.91 -14.16
C SER A 317 7.49 4.97 -15.65
N VAL A 318 6.25 4.66 -16.04
CA VAL A 318 5.81 4.67 -17.43
C VAL A 318 4.76 5.77 -17.66
N PRO A 319 4.90 6.56 -18.73
CA PRO A 319 3.84 7.47 -19.18
C PRO A 319 2.59 6.71 -19.61
N ILE A 320 1.44 7.13 -19.09
CA ILE A 320 0.11 6.67 -19.53
C ILE A 320 -0.58 7.87 -20.16
N VAL A 321 -0.44 7.99 -21.47
CA VAL A 321 -0.79 9.19 -22.26
C VAL A 321 -1.62 8.80 -23.49
N LEU A 322 -2.41 9.73 -24.00
CA LEU A 322 -3.20 9.56 -25.22
C LEU A 322 -2.62 10.46 -26.32
N PRO A 323 -1.98 9.89 -27.37
CA PRO A 323 -1.51 10.66 -28.51
C PRO A 323 -2.67 11.14 -29.40
N VAL A 324 -2.56 12.36 -29.93
CA VAL A 324 -3.58 12.99 -30.76
C VAL A 324 -2.91 13.63 -31.99
N PRO A 325 -3.38 13.35 -33.21
CA PRO A 325 -2.94 14.06 -34.42
C PRO A 325 -3.24 15.56 -34.36
N THR A 326 -2.51 16.38 -35.12
CA THR A 326 -2.67 17.85 -35.10
C THR A 326 -4.10 18.28 -35.44
N ASP A 327 -4.71 17.70 -36.47
CA ASP A 327 -6.08 18.04 -36.90
C ASP A 327 -7.11 17.75 -35.79
N ASP A 328 -6.97 16.62 -35.09
CA ASP A 328 -7.83 16.27 -33.96
C ASP A 328 -7.59 17.18 -32.76
N LYS A 329 -6.33 17.55 -32.49
CA LYS A 329 -6.00 18.53 -31.46
C LYS A 329 -6.69 19.84 -31.76
N GLU A 330 -6.56 20.39 -32.97
CA GLU A 330 -7.17 21.66 -33.36
C GLU A 330 -8.70 21.63 -33.25
N ARG A 331 -9.32 20.52 -33.64
CA ARG A 331 -10.77 20.31 -33.56
C ARG A 331 -11.29 20.22 -32.12
N LEU A 332 -10.50 19.65 -31.21
CA LEU A 332 -10.88 19.36 -29.82
C LEU A 332 -10.38 20.42 -28.83
N ASP A 333 -9.48 21.32 -29.25
CA ASP A 333 -8.94 22.37 -28.40
C ASP A 333 -10.06 23.30 -27.89
N GLY A 334 -9.91 23.76 -26.65
CA GLY A 334 -10.92 24.58 -25.96
C GLY A 334 -12.23 23.87 -25.58
N ARG A 335 -12.43 22.59 -25.94
CA ARG A 335 -13.60 21.81 -25.48
C ARG A 335 -13.43 21.43 -24.01
N SER A 336 -14.51 21.50 -23.24
CA SER A 336 -14.53 21.06 -21.83
C SER A 336 -14.49 19.53 -21.68
N SER A 337 -14.98 18.81 -22.69
CA SER A 337 -14.95 17.35 -22.76
C SER A 337 -15.17 16.82 -24.18
N PHE A 338 -14.72 15.59 -24.43
CA PHE A 338 -15.00 14.85 -25.65
C PHE A 338 -15.07 13.34 -25.38
N THR A 339 -15.71 12.60 -26.29
CA THR A 339 -15.93 11.16 -26.19
C THR A 339 -14.81 10.39 -26.88
N LEU A 340 -14.23 9.42 -26.19
CA LEU A 340 -13.38 8.39 -26.78
C LEU A 340 -14.26 7.31 -27.40
N VAL A 341 -14.00 7.01 -28.67
CA VAL A 341 -14.74 6.01 -29.46
C VAL A 341 -13.76 4.91 -29.88
N TYR A 342 -14.16 3.65 -29.70
CA TYR A 342 -13.37 2.50 -30.16
C TYR A 342 -14.27 1.57 -30.98
N LYS A 343 -13.90 1.32 -32.23
CA LYS A 343 -14.69 0.52 -33.18
C LYS A 343 -16.13 1.03 -33.28
N ASN A 344 -16.29 2.35 -33.44
CA ASN A 344 -17.56 3.06 -33.52
C ASN A 344 -18.44 2.98 -32.25
N LYS A 345 -17.87 2.60 -31.10
CA LYS A 345 -18.60 2.57 -29.82
C LYS A 345 -18.03 3.61 -28.86
N PRO A 346 -18.84 4.51 -28.28
CA PRO A 346 -18.43 5.34 -27.17
C PRO A 346 -17.96 4.45 -26.00
N VAL A 347 -16.73 4.67 -25.52
CA VAL A 347 -16.15 3.87 -24.43
C VAL A 347 -15.84 4.71 -23.19
N ALA A 348 -15.52 5.99 -23.35
CA ALA A 348 -15.20 6.88 -22.24
C ALA A 348 -15.44 8.34 -22.61
N ILE A 349 -15.56 9.19 -21.60
CA ILE A 349 -15.55 10.65 -21.75
C ILE A 349 -14.25 11.17 -21.11
N LEU A 350 -13.49 11.96 -21.86
CA LEU A 350 -12.34 12.70 -21.31
C LEU A 350 -12.80 14.11 -20.92
N ARG A 351 -12.65 14.45 -19.65
CA ARG A 351 -13.01 15.75 -19.06
C ARG A 351 -11.78 16.62 -18.86
N LYS A 352 -11.98 17.93 -18.98
CA LYS A 352 -10.94 18.95 -18.73
C LYS A 352 -9.65 18.61 -19.49
N PRO A 353 -9.73 18.41 -20.82
CA PRO A 353 -8.58 18.01 -21.61
C PRO A 353 -7.49 19.09 -21.55
N GLN A 354 -6.25 18.65 -21.41
CA GLN A 354 -5.06 19.48 -21.51
C GLN A 354 -4.18 18.92 -22.62
N PHE A 355 -4.03 19.68 -23.70
CA PHE A 355 -3.16 19.32 -24.82
C PHE A 355 -1.75 19.88 -24.59
N TYR A 356 -0.73 19.05 -24.83
CA TYR A 356 0.69 19.43 -24.74
C TYR A 356 1.51 18.67 -25.77
N THR A 357 2.70 19.17 -26.09
CA THR A 357 3.51 18.63 -27.20
C THR A 357 4.02 17.22 -26.90
N HIS A 358 3.86 16.29 -27.84
CA HIS A 358 4.45 14.96 -27.77
C HIS A 358 5.90 15.02 -28.25
N ARG A 359 6.85 15.38 -27.37
CA ARG A 359 8.28 15.37 -27.70
C ARG A 359 8.80 13.93 -27.82
N LYS A 360 8.50 13.28 -28.95
CA LYS A 360 8.65 11.83 -29.15
C LYS A 360 10.09 11.34 -28.91
N GLU A 361 11.09 12.03 -29.46
CA GLU A 361 12.50 11.65 -29.27
C GLU A 361 12.92 11.73 -27.80
N GLU A 362 12.59 12.83 -27.12
CA GLU A 362 12.85 12.99 -25.69
C GLU A 362 12.17 11.89 -24.86
N ARG A 363 10.88 11.63 -25.13
CA ARG A 363 10.08 10.58 -24.49
C ARG A 363 10.77 9.22 -24.61
N VAL A 364 11.15 8.83 -25.83
CA VAL A 364 11.69 7.49 -26.07
C VAL A 364 13.09 7.33 -25.47
N CYS A 365 13.95 8.36 -25.57
CA CYS A 365 15.27 8.34 -24.96
C CYS A 365 15.20 8.16 -23.44
N ARG A 366 14.31 8.87 -22.77
CA ARG A 366 14.14 8.79 -21.31
C ARG A 366 13.47 7.48 -20.87
N GLN A 367 12.41 7.08 -21.55
CA GLN A 367 11.62 5.91 -21.17
C GLN A 367 12.35 4.59 -21.47
N PHE A 368 13.00 4.49 -22.63
CA PHE A 368 13.61 3.24 -23.11
C PHE A 368 15.13 3.23 -23.03
N GLY A 369 15.80 4.36 -22.81
CA GLY A 369 17.27 4.46 -22.89
C GLY A 369 17.82 4.36 -24.32
N THR A 370 16.96 4.47 -25.34
CA THR A 370 17.31 4.44 -26.76
C THR A 370 16.22 5.13 -27.58
N CYS A 371 16.57 5.66 -28.75
CA CYS A 371 15.62 6.18 -29.75
C CYS A 371 15.52 5.31 -31.00
N HIS A 372 16.09 4.10 -30.97
CA HIS A 372 16.19 3.24 -32.14
C HIS A 372 14.81 2.81 -32.67
N LYS A 373 14.44 3.26 -33.87
CA LYS A 373 13.11 3.04 -34.48
C LYS A 373 12.76 1.58 -34.76
N GLY A 374 13.76 0.68 -34.77
CA GLY A 374 13.54 -0.77 -34.85
C GLY A 374 12.95 -1.39 -33.57
N HIS A 375 12.94 -0.68 -32.44
CA HIS A 375 12.23 -1.13 -31.25
C HIS A 375 10.71 -1.03 -31.49
N PRO A 376 9.93 -2.10 -31.27
CA PRO A 376 8.56 -2.18 -31.79
C PRO A 376 7.59 -1.20 -31.10
N TYR A 377 7.75 -0.92 -29.80
CA TYR A 377 6.93 0.09 -29.12
C TYR A 377 7.34 1.54 -29.48
N ILE A 378 8.64 1.84 -29.55
CA ILE A 378 9.17 3.12 -30.05
C ILE A 378 8.64 3.43 -31.45
N LYS A 379 8.57 2.42 -32.34
CA LYS A 379 7.96 2.58 -33.68
C LYS A 379 6.54 3.12 -33.58
N MET A 380 5.68 2.49 -32.76
CA MET A 380 4.30 2.97 -32.54
C MET A 380 4.25 4.39 -31.95
N ILE A 381 5.19 4.77 -31.07
CA ILE A 381 5.27 6.14 -30.56
C ILE A 381 5.59 7.14 -31.68
N TYR A 382 6.56 6.82 -32.56
CA TYR A 382 6.90 7.69 -33.68
C TYR A 382 5.73 7.85 -34.67
N GLU A 383 5.00 6.78 -34.92
CA GLU A 383 3.83 6.73 -35.82
C GLU A 383 2.55 7.35 -35.22
N SER A 384 2.53 7.63 -33.91
CA SER A 384 1.40 8.25 -33.21
C SER A 384 1.30 9.77 -33.44
N GLY A 385 0.28 10.42 -32.86
CA GLY A 385 0.10 11.88 -32.95
C GLY A 385 1.22 12.73 -32.33
N ASP A 386 1.35 13.98 -32.79
CA ASP A 386 2.36 14.95 -32.31
C ASP A 386 1.94 15.71 -31.05
N TRP A 387 0.70 15.51 -30.60
CA TRP A 387 0.18 16.03 -29.34
C TRP A 387 -0.13 14.90 -28.39
N LEU A 388 -0.07 15.19 -27.09
CA LEU A 388 -0.64 14.36 -26.03
C LEU A 388 -1.82 15.11 -25.42
N VAL A 389 -2.83 14.37 -24.99
CA VAL A 389 -3.95 14.91 -24.21
C VAL A 389 -4.05 14.20 -22.86
N GLY A 390 -4.00 14.99 -21.79
CA GLY A 390 -4.30 14.56 -20.43
C GLY A 390 -5.68 15.02 -20.00
N GLY A 391 -6.28 14.38 -18.99
CA GLY A 391 -7.62 14.74 -18.54
C GLY A 391 -8.17 13.78 -17.50
N ASP A 392 -9.32 14.12 -16.92
CA ASP A 392 -10.03 13.24 -16.00
C ASP A 392 -10.91 12.29 -16.84
N LEU A 393 -10.71 10.97 -16.70
CA LEU A 393 -11.35 9.96 -17.54
C LEU A 393 -12.57 9.36 -16.83
N GLU A 394 -13.70 9.31 -17.54
CA GLU A 394 -14.94 8.65 -17.11
C GLU A 394 -15.24 7.50 -18.08
N VAL A 395 -14.95 6.26 -17.67
CA VAL A 395 -15.15 5.08 -18.52
C VAL A 395 -16.58 4.58 -18.39
N LEU A 396 -17.27 4.37 -19.50
CA LEU A 396 -18.70 4.07 -19.52
C LEU A 396 -18.95 2.63 -19.05
N ASP A 397 -18.74 1.66 -19.93
CA ASP A 397 -18.98 0.25 -19.64
C ASP A 397 -17.70 -0.46 -19.21
N ARG A 398 -17.86 -1.53 -18.42
CA ARG A 398 -16.76 -2.45 -18.14
C ARG A 398 -16.20 -3.02 -19.45
N ILE A 399 -14.88 -2.99 -19.56
CA ILE A 399 -14.20 -3.39 -20.79
C ILE A 399 -14.14 -4.92 -20.87
N ARG A 400 -14.64 -5.45 -21.98
CA ARG A 400 -14.64 -6.87 -22.32
C ARG A 400 -14.11 -7.04 -23.74
N TRP A 401 -13.21 -8.00 -23.92
CA TRP A 401 -12.60 -8.27 -25.22
C TRP A 401 -13.36 -9.31 -26.03
N ASN A 402 -14.22 -10.10 -25.38
CA ASN A 402 -15.03 -11.16 -25.98
C ASN A 402 -14.20 -12.17 -26.79
N ASP A 403 -12.98 -12.45 -26.32
CA ASP A 403 -12.00 -13.37 -26.93
C ASP A 403 -11.94 -14.72 -26.21
N GLY A 404 -12.91 -15.00 -25.34
CA GLY A 404 -12.96 -16.21 -24.50
C GLY A 404 -12.08 -16.13 -23.24
N LEU A 405 -11.34 -15.03 -23.01
CA LEU A 405 -10.40 -14.90 -21.89
C LEU A 405 -10.83 -13.88 -20.82
N ASP A 406 -11.98 -13.22 -20.97
CA ASP A 406 -12.43 -12.17 -20.05
C ASP A 406 -12.61 -12.64 -18.61
N ARG A 407 -12.85 -13.94 -18.38
CA ARG A 407 -12.90 -14.53 -17.03
C ARG A 407 -11.57 -14.44 -16.26
N TYR A 408 -10.45 -14.29 -16.96
CA TYR A 408 -9.14 -14.10 -16.37
C TYR A 408 -8.77 -12.63 -16.19
N ARG A 409 -9.51 -11.69 -16.81
CA ARG A 409 -9.26 -10.25 -16.70
C ARG A 409 -9.94 -9.69 -15.45
N LEU A 410 -9.34 -10.01 -14.32
CA LEU A 410 -9.77 -9.55 -13.00
C LEU A 410 -9.19 -8.16 -12.71
N THR A 411 -10.03 -7.24 -12.23
CA THR A 411 -9.55 -5.93 -11.76
C THR A 411 -8.71 -6.08 -10.48
N PRO A 412 -7.90 -5.08 -10.10
CA PRO A 412 -7.21 -5.06 -8.81
C PRO A 412 -8.14 -5.31 -7.61
N ASN A 413 -9.36 -4.78 -7.63
CA ASN A 413 -10.36 -5.01 -6.59
C ASN A 413 -10.85 -6.47 -6.58
N GLU A 414 -11.16 -7.03 -7.75
CA GLU A 414 -11.56 -8.44 -7.86
C GLU A 414 -10.44 -9.40 -7.43
N LEU A 415 -9.18 -9.08 -7.74
CA LEU A 415 -8.02 -9.84 -7.27
C LEU A 415 -7.92 -9.83 -5.74
N ARG A 416 -8.05 -8.66 -5.11
CA ARG A 416 -8.05 -8.52 -3.64
C ARG A 416 -9.16 -9.34 -2.99
N VAL A 417 -10.37 -9.32 -3.56
CA VAL A 417 -11.50 -10.16 -3.12
C VAL A 417 -11.14 -11.64 -3.25
N LYS A 418 -10.57 -12.07 -4.39
CA LYS A 418 -10.15 -13.46 -4.60
C LYS A 418 -9.08 -13.91 -3.61
N PHE A 419 -8.09 -13.08 -3.29
CA PHE A 419 -7.09 -13.42 -2.26
C PHE A 419 -7.72 -13.60 -0.89
N LYS A 420 -8.70 -12.76 -0.52
CA LYS A 420 -9.45 -12.89 0.72
C LYS A 420 -10.30 -14.17 0.75
N GLU A 421 -11.00 -14.50 -0.33
CA GLU A 421 -11.76 -15.76 -0.49
C GLU A 421 -10.85 -16.98 -0.39
N MET A 422 -9.64 -16.89 -0.96
CA MET A 422 -8.60 -17.91 -0.83
C MET A 422 -8.00 -17.96 0.58
N GLY A 423 -8.32 -17.03 1.48
CA GLY A 423 -7.73 -16.96 2.83
C GLY A 423 -6.23 -16.69 2.83
N ALA A 424 -5.73 -15.97 1.82
CA ALA A 424 -4.31 -15.68 1.68
C ALA A 424 -3.81 -14.79 2.83
N ASP A 425 -2.71 -15.18 3.48
CA ASP A 425 -1.99 -14.36 4.46
C ASP A 425 -0.71 -13.73 3.87
N ALA A 426 -0.36 -14.13 2.64
CA ALA A 426 0.63 -13.49 1.79
C ALA A 426 0.28 -13.71 0.33
N VAL A 427 0.54 -12.70 -0.52
CA VAL A 427 0.41 -12.80 -1.97
C VAL A 427 1.75 -12.50 -2.61
N PHE A 428 2.24 -13.39 -3.45
CA PHE A 428 3.47 -13.20 -4.21
C PHE A 428 3.17 -13.25 -5.71
N ALA A 429 3.66 -12.26 -6.46
CA ALA A 429 3.32 -12.12 -7.87
C ALA A 429 4.46 -12.54 -8.79
N PHE A 430 4.09 -13.18 -9.90
CA PHE A 430 4.99 -13.51 -11.00
C PHE A 430 4.45 -12.90 -12.31
N GLN A 431 5.10 -11.84 -12.77
CA GLN A 431 4.86 -11.22 -14.08
C GLN A 431 5.51 -12.06 -15.17
N LEU A 432 4.78 -12.31 -16.26
CA LEU A 432 5.29 -13.02 -17.42
C LEU A 432 4.63 -12.58 -18.72
N ARG A 433 5.39 -12.66 -19.80
CA ARG A 433 4.89 -12.53 -21.19
C ARG A 433 5.17 -13.78 -22.03
N ASN A 434 5.94 -14.73 -21.48
CA ASN A 434 6.42 -15.92 -22.17
C ASN A 434 5.74 -17.18 -21.62
N PRO A 435 5.75 -18.30 -22.36
CA PRO A 435 5.38 -19.61 -21.83
C PRO A 435 6.19 -20.00 -20.57
N ILE A 436 5.56 -20.75 -19.67
CA ILE A 436 6.19 -21.22 -18.43
C ILE A 436 6.99 -22.49 -18.71
N HIS A 437 8.28 -22.47 -18.42
CA HIS A 437 9.10 -23.68 -18.30
C HIS A 437 9.43 -23.93 -16.81
N ASN A 438 10.00 -25.08 -16.49
CA ASN A 438 10.23 -25.50 -15.10
C ASN A 438 11.26 -24.64 -14.36
N GLY A 439 12.02 -23.80 -15.06
CA GLY A 439 12.87 -22.78 -14.45
C GLY A 439 12.05 -21.65 -13.81
N HIS A 440 10.98 -21.20 -14.50
CA HIS A 440 10.01 -20.27 -13.91
C HIS A 440 9.28 -20.94 -12.74
N ALA A 441 8.84 -22.19 -12.91
CA ALA A 441 8.16 -22.95 -11.86
C ALA A 441 9.01 -23.11 -10.60
N LEU A 442 10.30 -23.45 -10.75
CA LEU A 442 11.24 -23.61 -9.64
C LEU A 442 11.30 -22.36 -8.75
N LEU A 443 11.26 -21.16 -9.33
CA LEU A 443 11.31 -19.92 -8.56
C LEU A 443 10.01 -19.64 -7.81
N MET A 444 8.89 -19.92 -8.46
CA MET A 444 7.58 -19.74 -7.85
C MET A 444 7.40 -20.73 -6.69
N GLN A 445 7.82 -21.98 -6.88
CA GLN A 445 7.85 -23.02 -5.83
C GLN A 445 8.82 -22.68 -4.70
N ASP A 446 10.05 -22.26 -5.01
CA ASP A 446 11.04 -21.87 -4.00
C ASP A 446 10.58 -20.66 -3.20
N THR A 447 9.97 -19.66 -3.85
CA THR A 447 9.38 -18.50 -3.18
C THR A 447 8.30 -18.94 -2.20
N ARG A 448 7.34 -19.77 -2.64
CA ARG A 448 6.31 -20.33 -1.77
C ARG A 448 6.92 -21.06 -0.57
N ARG A 449 7.90 -21.92 -0.81
CA ARG A 449 8.60 -22.70 0.22
C ARG A 449 9.23 -21.77 1.27
N ARG A 450 9.96 -20.74 0.86
CA ARG A 450 10.57 -19.77 1.79
C ARG A 450 9.54 -19.00 2.60
N LEU A 451 8.41 -18.63 1.97
CA LEU A 451 7.31 -17.95 2.69
C LEU A 451 6.71 -18.86 3.77
N LEU A 452 6.56 -20.16 3.50
CA LEU A 452 6.07 -21.15 4.47
C LEU A 452 7.09 -21.45 5.57
N GLU A 453 8.30 -21.83 5.19
CA GLU A 453 9.32 -22.41 6.08
C GLU A 453 10.12 -21.34 6.83
N GLU A 454 10.52 -20.26 6.15
CA GLU A 454 11.45 -19.27 6.69
C GLU A 454 10.75 -18.02 7.25
N ARG A 455 9.59 -17.66 6.67
CA ARG A 455 8.83 -16.46 7.05
C ARG A 455 7.59 -16.76 7.91
N GLY A 456 7.17 -18.01 8.00
CA GLY A 456 6.10 -18.45 8.89
C GLY A 456 4.67 -18.23 8.39
N PHE A 457 4.49 -17.75 7.16
CA PHE A 457 3.17 -17.67 6.52
C PHE A 457 2.55 -19.07 6.41
N LYS A 458 1.21 -19.14 6.42
CA LYS A 458 0.42 -20.37 6.43
C LYS A 458 -0.26 -20.63 5.10
N LYS A 459 -0.65 -19.58 4.39
CA LYS A 459 -1.38 -19.68 3.12
C LYS A 459 -0.90 -18.65 2.10
N PRO A 460 0.39 -18.67 1.71
CA PRO A 460 0.87 -17.83 0.63
C PRO A 460 0.16 -18.20 -0.68
N VAL A 461 -0.27 -17.22 -1.46
CA VAL A 461 -0.94 -17.42 -2.77
C VAL A 461 -0.08 -16.82 -3.87
N LEU A 462 0.16 -17.61 -4.92
CA LEU A 462 0.80 -17.16 -6.14
C LEU A 462 -0.21 -16.40 -7.00
N LEU A 463 0.07 -15.15 -7.32
CA LEU A 463 -0.56 -14.45 -8.43
C LEU A 463 0.26 -14.71 -9.71
N LEU A 464 -0.16 -15.71 -10.48
CA LEU A 464 0.42 -16.01 -11.79
C LEU A 464 -0.20 -15.09 -12.83
N HIS A 465 0.56 -14.11 -13.31
CA HIS A 465 -0.04 -12.90 -13.88
C HIS A 465 0.47 -12.57 -15.29
N PRO A 466 0.14 -13.38 -16.31
CA PRO A 466 0.50 -13.08 -17.70
C PRO A 466 0.00 -11.71 -18.15
N LEU A 467 0.85 -10.99 -18.87
CA LEU A 467 0.46 -9.76 -19.56
C LEU A 467 -0.40 -10.10 -20.80
N GLY A 468 -1.50 -9.37 -20.97
CA GLY A 468 -2.48 -9.59 -22.03
C GLY A 468 -2.85 -8.37 -22.88
N GLY A 469 -2.20 -7.23 -22.68
CA GLY A 469 -2.21 -6.16 -23.68
C GLY A 469 -1.34 -6.49 -24.89
N TRP A 470 -1.06 -5.48 -25.71
CA TRP A 470 -0.20 -5.61 -26.89
C TRP A 470 1.17 -6.21 -26.54
N THR A 471 1.63 -7.12 -27.38
CA THR A 471 2.98 -7.72 -27.37
C THR A 471 3.52 -7.71 -28.79
N LYS A 472 4.84 -7.70 -28.95
CA LYS A 472 5.48 -7.75 -30.28
C LYS A 472 5.20 -9.07 -31.02
N ASP A 473 5.32 -9.03 -32.34
CA ASP A 473 4.83 -10.10 -33.24
C ASP A 473 5.49 -11.47 -33.04
N ASP A 474 6.73 -11.54 -32.55
CA ASP A 474 7.44 -12.81 -32.31
C ASP A 474 7.20 -13.41 -30.92
N ASP A 475 6.43 -12.75 -30.04
CA ASP A 475 5.99 -13.31 -28.78
C ASP A 475 4.81 -14.29 -29.01
N VAL A 476 4.69 -15.31 -28.15
CA VAL A 476 3.57 -16.27 -28.23
C VAL A 476 2.25 -15.55 -27.90
N PRO A 477 1.20 -15.67 -28.75
CA PRO A 477 -0.08 -15.02 -28.53
C PRO A 477 -0.71 -15.37 -27.18
N LEU A 478 -1.46 -14.42 -26.61
CA LEU A 478 -2.08 -14.58 -25.30
C LEU A 478 -2.96 -15.84 -25.16
N PRO A 479 -3.85 -16.21 -26.10
CA PRO A 479 -4.66 -17.42 -25.97
C PRO A 479 -3.84 -18.70 -25.87
N VAL A 480 -2.72 -18.77 -26.59
CA VAL A 480 -1.80 -19.92 -26.53
C VAL A 480 -1.10 -19.95 -25.18
N ARG A 481 -0.63 -18.79 -24.67
CA ARG A 481 -0.01 -18.70 -23.34
C ARG A 481 -0.96 -19.12 -22.22
N ILE A 482 -2.21 -18.65 -22.24
CA ILE A 482 -3.19 -19.02 -21.22
C ILE A 482 -3.45 -20.53 -21.24
N ARG A 483 -3.68 -21.14 -22.41
CA ARG A 483 -3.80 -22.61 -22.51
C ARG A 483 -2.57 -23.32 -21.97
N GLN A 484 -1.38 -22.83 -22.30
CA GLN A 484 -0.12 -23.40 -21.82
C GLN A 484 0.02 -23.30 -20.30
N HIS A 485 -0.37 -22.17 -19.70
CA HIS A 485 -0.34 -21.99 -18.25
C HIS A 485 -1.37 -22.86 -17.52
N GLN A 486 -2.55 -23.05 -18.11
CA GLN A 486 -3.54 -24.00 -17.59
C GLN A 486 -2.99 -25.42 -17.59
N ALA A 487 -2.32 -25.86 -18.66
CA ALA A 487 -1.68 -27.17 -18.70
C ALA A 487 -0.60 -27.34 -17.61
N VAL A 488 0.18 -26.30 -17.30
CA VAL A 488 1.14 -26.31 -16.18
C VAL A 488 0.44 -26.53 -14.83
N LEU A 489 -0.72 -25.92 -14.61
CA LEU A 489 -1.53 -26.12 -13.39
C LEU A 489 -2.17 -27.52 -13.35
N GLU A 490 -2.71 -27.99 -14.47
CA GLU A 490 -3.31 -29.33 -14.59
C GLU A 490 -2.31 -30.47 -14.35
N GLU A 491 -1.05 -30.27 -14.70
CA GLU A 491 0.03 -31.24 -14.45
C GLU A 491 0.63 -31.11 -13.04
N GLY A 492 0.10 -30.22 -12.19
CA GLY A 492 0.55 -30.04 -10.81
C GLY A 492 1.96 -29.46 -10.68
N VAL A 493 2.54 -28.93 -11.75
CA VAL A 493 3.83 -28.22 -11.69
C VAL A 493 3.71 -26.97 -10.83
N LEU A 494 2.56 -26.30 -10.89
CA LEU A 494 2.17 -25.30 -9.89
C LEU A 494 0.89 -25.79 -9.23
N ASP A 495 0.81 -25.64 -7.92
CA ASP A 495 -0.36 -26.05 -7.14
C ASP A 495 -1.56 -25.14 -7.46
N PRO A 496 -2.66 -25.67 -8.03
CA PRO A 496 -3.82 -24.87 -8.41
C PRO A 496 -4.58 -24.29 -7.21
N ASP A 497 -4.55 -24.95 -6.05
CA ASP A 497 -5.27 -24.48 -4.86
C ASP A 497 -4.63 -23.25 -4.22
N SER A 498 -3.35 -23.02 -4.52
CA SER A 498 -2.58 -21.87 -4.05
C SER A 498 -2.10 -20.95 -5.17
N THR A 499 -2.67 -21.07 -6.37
CA THR A 499 -2.33 -20.24 -7.53
C THR A 499 -3.56 -19.59 -8.14
N LEU A 500 -3.56 -18.26 -8.22
CA LEU A 500 -4.53 -17.50 -8.98
C LEU A 500 -3.94 -17.09 -10.34
N LEU A 501 -4.48 -17.66 -11.42
CA LEU A 501 -4.16 -17.25 -12.80
C LEU A 501 -5.06 -16.09 -13.23
N ALA A 502 -4.47 -14.94 -13.53
CA ALA A 502 -5.19 -13.75 -14.01
C ALA A 502 -4.41 -13.03 -15.13
N ILE A 503 -5.08 -12.22 -15.94
CA ILE A 503 -4.49 -11.46 -17.04
C ILE A 503 -4.32 -10.00 -16.64
N PHE A 504 -3.10 -9.50 -16.76
CA PHE A 504 -2.80 -8.08 -16.58
C PHE A 504 -3.00 -7.33 -17.91
N PRO A 505 -3.89 -6.31 -17.99
CA PRO A 505 -4.33 -5.75 -19.27
C PRO A 505 -3.34 -4.78 -19.94
N SER A 506 -2.25 -4.40 -19.25
CA SER A 506 -1.28 -3.44 -19.79
C SER A 506 -0.65 -3.91 -21.10
N PRO A 507 -0.45 -3.00 -22.08
CA PRO A 507 0.49 -3.23 -23.17
C PRO A 507 1.91 -3.47 -22.63
N MET A 508 2.67 -4.34 -23.30
CA MET A 508 4.09 -4.57 -23.06
C MET A 508 4.90 -3.55 -23.83
N GLN A 509 5.71 -2.75 -23.14
CA GLN A 509 6.55 -1.72 -23.74
C GLN A 509 7.93 -2.24 -24.12
N TYR A 510 8.45 -3.27 -23.44
CA TYR A 510 9.84 -3.74 -23.57
C TYR A 510 10.87 -2.70 -23.10
N ALA A 511 10.55 -1.92 -22.07
CA ALA A 511 11.38 -0.83 -21.54
C ALA A 511 12.20 -1.22 -20.28
N GLY A 512 12.46 -2.53 -20.09
CA GLY A 512 13.48 -3.01 -19.15
C GLY A 512 13.31 -2.49 -17.70
N PRO A 513 14.38 -1.92 -17.09
CA PRO A 513 14.34 -1.39 -15.71
C PRO A 513 13.30 -0.29 -15.46
N THR A 514 12.89 0.46 -16.48
CA THR A 514 11.82 1.45 -16.37
C THR A 514 10.47 0.75 -16.24
N GLU A 515 10.19 -0.21 -17.12
CA GLU A 515 8.90 -0.90 -17.15
C GLU A 515 8.71 -1.90 -16.00
N VAL A 516 9.77 -2.54 -15.52
CA VAL A 516 9.63 -3.49 -14.42
C VAL A 516 9.12 -2.83 -13.13
N GLN A 517 9.40 -1.53 -12.93
CA GLN A 517 8.80 -0.74 -11.84
C GLN A 517 7.28 -0.63 -12.00
N TRP A 518 6.79 -0.35 -13.22
CA TRP A 518 5.36 -0.35 -13.55
C TRP A 518 4.71 -1.71 -13.27
N HIS A 519 5.37 -2.80 -13.71
CA HIS A 519 4.88 -4.14 -13.42
C HIS A 519 4.77 -4.41 -11.92
N ALA A 520 5.79 -4.05 -11.13
CA ALA A 520 5.80 -4.22 -9.69
C ALA A 520 4.70 -3.38 -9.00
N LYS A 521 4.63 -2.09 -9.34
CA LYS A 521 3.61 -1.16 -8.81
C LYS A 521 2.20 -1.64 -9.08
N ALA A 522 1.91 -2.09 -10.30
CA ALA A 522 0.59 -2.62 -10.65
C ALA A 522 0.17 -3.81 -9.77
N ARG A 523 1.12 -4.67 -9.37
CA ARG A 523 0.82 -5.84 -8.53
C ARG A 523 0.72 -5.49 -7.06
N MET A 524 1.51 -4.53 -6.60
CA MET A 524 1.33 -3.92 -5.27
C MET A 524 -0.08 -3.33 -5.14
N VAL A 525 -0.56 -2.61 -6.17
CA VAL A 525 -1.94 -2.10 -6.23
C VAL A 525 -2.97 -3.23 -6.20
N ALA A 526 -2.72 -4.35 -6.87
CA ALA A 526 -3.57 -5.54 -6.81
C ALA A 526 -3.49 -6.33 -5.48
N GLY A 527 -2.65 -5.92 -4.52
CA GLY A 527 -2.56 -6.56 -3.20
C GLY A 527 -1.42 -7.59 -3.04
N ALA A 528 -0.45 -7.61 -3.96
CA ALA A 528 0.75 -8.43 -3.77
C ALA A 528 1.66 -7.83 -2.68
N ASN A 529 2.16 -8.68 -1.78
CA ASN A 529 3.15 -8.33 -0.76
C ASN A 529 4.58 -8.61 -1.24
N PHE A 530 4.73 -9.57 -2.16
CA PHE A 530 6.01 -9.98 -2.69
C PHE A 530 6.01 -9.94 -4.22
N TYR A 531 7.13 -9.59 -4.83
CA TYR A 531 7.28 -9.55 -6.28
C TYR A 531 8.54 -10.27 -6.72
N ILE A 532 8.36 -11.35 -7.48
CA ILE A 532 9.46 -12.10 -8.07
C ILE A 532 9.97 -11.35 -9.30
N VAL A 533 11.24 -11.00 -9.31
CA VAL A 533 11.89 -10.37 -10.46
C VAL A 533 12.99 -11.26 -11.02
N GLY A 534 12.96 -11.45 -12.34
CA GLY A 534 13.91 -12.25 -13.11
C GLY A 534 15.18 -11.54 -13.56
N ARG A 535 16.02 -12.28 -14.31
CA ARG A 535 17.07 -11.72 -15.17
C ARG A 535 16.42 -11.00 -16.36
N ASP A 536 16.95 -9.84 -16.72
CA ASP A 536 16.50 -8.99 -17.84
C ASP A 536 14.97 -8.79 -17.88
N PRO A 537 14.35 -8.35 -16.76
CA PRO A 537 12.91 -8.23 -16.70
C PRO A 537 12.44 -7.12 -17.63
N ALA A 538 11.40 -7.41 -18.42
CA ALA A 538 10.89 -6.51 -19.44
C ALA A 538 11.90 -6.09 -20.53
N GLY A 539 13.03 -6.78 -20.64
CA GLY A 539 14.01 -6.54 -21.70
C GLY A 539 13.72 -7.27 -23.00
N MET A 540 14.49 -6.90 -24.02
CA MET A 540 14.58 -7.53 -25.32
C MET A 540 16.00 -7.34 -25.90
N PRO A 541 16.40 -8.14 -26.90
CA PRO A 541 17.62 -7.89 -27.64
C PRO A 541 17.64 -6.49 -28.26
N HIS A 542 18.81 -5.89 -28.39
CA HIS A 542 18.94 -4.60 -29.06
C HIS A 542 18.42 -4.72 -30.51
N PRO A 543 17.59 -3.77 -31.00
CA PRO A 543 16.99 -3.91 -32.34
C PRO A 543 18.00 -3.87 -33.49
N ASP A 544 19.14 -3.21 -33.30
CA ASP A 544 20.30 -3.36 -34.19
C ASP A 544 20.96 -4.72 -33.99
N LYS A 545 20.75 -5.60 -34.97
CA LYS A 545 21.26 -6.97 -34.98
C LYS A 545 22.79 -7.06 -35.08
N SER A 546 23.48 -6.01 -35.52
CA SER A 546 24.95 -6.03 -35.61
C SER A 546 25.65 -5.87 -34.25
N LEU A 547 24.95 -5.40 -33.22
CA LEU A 547 25.54 -5.17 -31.90
C LEU A 547 25.58 -6.42 -31.01
N ASP A 548 24.92 -7.51 -31.41
CA ASP A 548 24.81 -8.81 -30.71
C ASP A 548 24.77 -8.68 -29.16
N ARG A 549 23.84 -7.86 -28.66
CA ARG A 549 23.69 -7.59 -27.23
C ARG A 549 22.24 -7.37 -26.83
N ASP A 550 21.95 -7.57 -25.54
CA ASP A 550 20.68 -7.20 -24.93
C ASP A 550 20.53 -5.66 -24.86
N LEU A 551 19.31 -5.14 -24.93
CA LEU A 551 19.06 -3.70 -24.84
C LEU A 551 19.39 -3.14 -23.44
N TYR A 552 19.22 -3.97 -22.41
CA TYR A 552 19.48 -3.61 -21.02
C TYR A 552 20.45 -4.60 -20.39
N ASP A 553 21.19 -4.13 -19.39
CA ASP A 553 21.92 -5.04 -18.52
C ASP A 553 20.94 -5.92 -17.74
N ALA A 554 21.21 -7.21 -17.76
CA ALA A 554 20.29 -8.22 -17.26
C ALA A 554 20.07 -8.18 -15.74
N THR A 555 20.88 -7.44 -14.99
CA THR A 555 20.79 -7.26 -13.54
C THR A 555 20.12 -5.95 -13.13
N HIS A 556 20.05 -4.96 -14.03
CA HIS A 556 19.60 -3.61 -13.70
C HIS A 556 18.15 -3.58 -13.23
N GLY A 557 17.24 -4.37 -13.81
CA GLY A 557 15.84 -4.37 -13.41
C GLY A 557 15.63 -4.72 -11.93
N ALA A 558 16.30 -5.77 -11.44
CA ALA A 558 16.25 -6.17 -10.03
C ALA A 558 16.99 -5.17 -9.10
N HIS A 559 18.05 -4.53 -9.59
CA HIS A 559 18.77 -3.51 -8.84
C HIS A 559 17.94 -2.24 -8.65
N VAL A 560 17.32 -1.75 -9.73
CA VAL A 560 16.49 -0.55 -9.74
C VAL A 560 15.26 -0.75 -8.86
N LEU A 561 14.56 -1.89 -8.98
CA LEU A 561 13.37 -2.17 -8.15
C LEU A 561 13.62 -2.08 -6.64
N ARG A 562 14.75 -2.59 -6.16
CA ARG A 562 15.10 -2.56 -4.73
C ARG A 562 15.32 -1.15 -4.18
N LYS A 563 15.55 -0.17 -5.06
CA LYS A 563 15.82 1.22 -4.71
C LYS A 563 14.71 2.16 -5.21
N ALA A 564 13.70 1.63 -5.90
CA ALA A 564 12.69 2.43 -6.54
C ALA A 564 11.78 3.07 -5.47
N PRO A 565 11.63 4.41 -5.45
CA PRO A 565 10.71 5.08 -4.53
C PRO A 565 9.26 4.66 -4.80
N GLY A 566 8.43 4.70 -3.76
CA GLY A 566 7.00 4.43 -3.86
C GLY A 566 6.58 2.95 -3.95
N LEU A 567 7.52 2.00 -3.80
CA LEU A 567 7.25 0.54 -3.75
C LEU A 567 7.34 -0.05 -2.33
N THR A 568 7.04 0.74 -1.30
CA THR A 568 7.33 0.39 0.11
C THR A 568 6.55 -0.80 0.67
N GLN A 569 5.45 -1.21 0.03
CA GLN A 569 4.61 -2.33 0.46
C GLN A 569 4.93 -3.65 -0.24
N LEU A 570 5.97 -3.67 -1.08
CA LEU A 570 6.32 -4.81 -1.91
C LEU A 570 7.75 -5.25 -1.61
N GLU A 571 7.92 -6.44 -1.02
CA GLU A 571 9.23 -7.06 -0.87
C GLU A 571 9.65 -7.68 -2.22
N ILE A 572 10.79 -7.23 -2.74
CA ILE A 572 11.33 -7.71 -4.01
C ILE A 572 12.10 -9.00 -3.77
N ILE A 573 11.67 -10.09 -4.39
CA ILE A 573 12.33 -11.40 -4.34
C ILE A 573 13.21 -11.54 -5.58
N PRO A 574 14.55 -11.42 -5.44
CA PRO A 574 15.45 -11.48 -6.58
C PRO A 574 15.56 -12.90 -7.12
N PHE A 575 15.73 -12.99 -8.44
CA PHE A 575 16.00 -14.24 -9.13
C PHE A 575 17.27 -14.92 -8.64
N ARG A 576 17.21 -16.25 -8.56
CA ARG A 576 18.39 -17.11 -8.69
C ARG A 576 18.37 -17.71 -10.08
N VAL A 577 19.49 -17.62 -10.81
CA VAL A 577 19.57 -18.16 -12.16
C VAL A 577 19.21 -19.64 -12.12
N ALA A 578 18.20 -20.07 -12.89
CA ALA A 578 17.79 -21.46 -13.02
C ALA A 578 18.19 -21.99 -14.40
N ALA A 579 18.81 -23.15 -14.44
CA ALA A 579 19.25 -23.84 -15.65
C ALA A 579 18.98 -25.34 -15.53
N TYR A 580 19.01 -26.06 -16.65
CA TYR A 580 18.78 -27.50 -16.66
C TYR A 580 20.03 -28.22 -16.15
N ASP A 581 19.97 -28.88 -15.00
CA ASP A 581 21.07 -29.63 -14.40
C ASP A 581 21.08 -31.05 -14.99
N LEU A 582 22.07 -31.34 -15.83
CA LEU A 582 22.26 -32.63 -16.51
C LEU A 582 22.51 -33.77 -15.53
N ALA A 583 23.12 -33.50 -14.38
CA ALA A 583 23.39 -34.52 -13.37
C ALA A 583 22.11 -34.92 -12.62
N LYS A 584 21.17 -33.97 -12.46
CA LYS A 584 19.90 -34.19 -11.73
C LYS A 584 18.69 -34.42 -12.65
N ASN A 585 18.85 -34.28 -13.96
CA ASN A 585 17.80 -34.34 -14.97
C ASN A 585 16.58 -33.46 -14.63
N ARG A 586 16.82 -32.23 -14.17
CA ARG A 586 15.77 -31.27 -13.80
C ARG A 586 16.29 -29.84 -13.79
N MET A 587 15.37 -28.88 -13.82
CA MET A 587 15.72 -27.48 -13.55
C MET A 587 16.22 -27.31 -12.12
N SER A 588 17.38 -26.67 -11.95
CA SER A 588 17.98 -26.36 -10.65
C SER A 588 18.56 -24.95 -10.67
N PHE A 589 18.81 -24.38 -9.48
CA PHE A 589 19.55 -23.13 -9.40
C PHE A 589 21.00 -23.35 -9.86
N PHE A 590 21.48 -22.47 -10.72
CA PHE A 590 22.81 -22.50 -11.31
C PHE A 590 23.88 -22.37 -10.22
N GLU A 591 24.86 -23.28 -10.26
CA GLU A 591 26.01 -23.33 -9.35
C GLU A 591 27.27 -23.07 -10.21
N PRO A 592 27.95 -21.91 -10.06
CA PRO A 592 29.13 -21.56 -10.85
C PRO A 592 30.24 -22.62 -10.80
N GLU A 593 30.39 -23.31 -9.68
CA GLU A 593 31.40 -24.34 -9.42
C GLU A 593 31.17 -25.61 -10.25
N ARG A 594 29.92 -25.84 -10.70
CA ARG A 594 29.53 -26.97 -11.56
C ARG A 594 28.97 -26.52 -12.90
N LYS A 595 29.45 -25.40 -13.45
CA LYS A 595 28.92 -24.78 -14.67
C LYS A 595 28.72 -25.76 -15.84
N GLN A 596 29.61 -26.73 -16.01
CA GLN A 596 29.57 -27.77 -17.04
C GLN A 596 28.36 -28.71 -16.94
N ASP A 597 27.76 -28.83 -15.74
CA ASP A 597 26.60 -29.67 -15.50
C ASP A 597 25.28 -28.95 -15.85
N PHE A 598 25.33 -27.67 -16.22
CA PHE A 598 24.16 -26.85 -16.50
C PHE A 598 24.02 -26.48 -17.98
N VAL A 599 22.82 -26.69 -18.53
CA VAL A 599 22.47 -26.29 -19.89
C VAL A 599 21.44 -25.15 -19.87
N PHE A 600 21.77 -24.07 -20.57
CA PHE A 600 20.85 -22.96 -20.82
C PHE A 600 20.12 -23.19 -22.14
N ILE A 601 18.81 -23.40 -22.07
CA ILE A 601 17.96 -23.52 -23.26
C ILE A 601 17.36 -22.14 -23.54
N SER A 602 17.90 -21.45 -24.54
CA SER A 602 17.38 -20.13 -24.94
C SER A 602 15.99 -20.25 -25.55
N GLY A 603 15.23 -19.14 -25.54
CA GLY A 603 13.93 -19.08 -26.22
C GLY A 603 14.03 -19.43 -27.70
N THR A 604 15.11 -19.03 -28.39
CA THR A 604 15.35 -19.40 -29.79
C THR A 604 15.54 -20.91 -29.97
N LYS A 605 16.32 -21.57 -29.10
CA LYS A 605 16.50 -23.02 -29.14
C LYS A 605 15.19 -23.75 -28.87
N MET A 606 14.44 -23.31 -27.86
CA MET A 606 13.12 -23.83 -27.52
C MET A 606 12.15 -23.75 -28.71
N ARG A 607 12.10 -22.60 -29.40
CA ARG A 607 11.30 -22.43 -30.62
C ARG A 607 11.74 -23.36 -31.74
N GLY A 608 13.05 -23.56 -31.91
CA GLY A 608 13.61 -24.50 -32.89
C GLY A 608 13.10 -25.92 -32.66
N LEU A 609 13.22 -26.42 -31.42
CA LEU A 609 12.72 -27.74 -31.01
C LEU A 609 11.21 -27.87 -31.23
N ALA A 610 10.43 -26.87 -30.81
CA ALA A 610 8.98 -26.89 -30.98
C ALA A 610 8.56 -26.92 -32.46
N ARG A 611 9.29 -26.20 -33.33
CA ARG A 611 9.06 -26.21 -34.77
C ARG A 611 9.42 -27.55 -35.41
N SER A 612 10.50 -28.21 -35.00
CA SER A 612 10.88 -29.53 -35.54
C SER A 612 10.05 -30.68 -34.96
N GLY A 613 9.31 -30.44 -33.87
CA GLY A 613 8.58 -31.48 -33.15
C GLY A 613 9.49 -32.30 -32.21
N GLU A 614 10.74 -31.88 -32.03
CA GLU A 614 11.67 -32.49 -31.08
C GLU A 614 11.27 -32.16 -29.64
N LEU A 615 11.56 -33.08 -28.72
CA LEU A 615 11.31 -32.88 -27.30
C LEU A 615 12.50 -32.15 -26.65
N PRO A 616 12.26 -31.19 -25.74
CA PRO A 616 13.30 -30.69 -24.86
C PRO A 616 13.72 -31.80 -23.89
N PRO A 617 14.85 -31.64 -23.17
CA PRO A 617 15.22 -32.55 -22.10
C PRO A 617 14.06 -32.76 -21.12
N ASP A 618 13.87 -34.00 -20.67
CA ASP A 618 12.81 -34.35 -19.73
C ASP A 618 12.89 -33.48 -18.46
N GLY A 619 11.77 -33.01 -17.95
CA GLY A 619 11.76 -32.08 -16.81
C GLY A 619 12.15 -30.62 -17.12
N PHE A 620 12.37 -30.24 -18.39
CA PHE A 620 12.49 -28.83 -18.78
C PHE A 620 11.14 -28.08 -18.76
N MET A 621 10.07 -28.73 -19.24
CA MET A 621 8.71 -28.20 -19.29
C MET A 621 7.71 -29.34 -19.12
N ALA A 622 6.55 -29.05 -18.54
CA ALA A 622 5.45 -30.00 -18.41
C ALA A 622 5.01 -30.54 -19.80
N PRO A 623 4.85 -31.86 -20.00
CA PRO A 623 4.54 -32.46 -21.30
C PRO A 623 3.29 -31.91 -22.02
N LYS A 624 2.16 -31.72 -21.32
CA LYS A 624 0.95 -31.11 -21.93
C LYS A 624 1.22 -29.67 -22.32
N ALA A 625 1.94 -28.94 -21.46
CA ALA A 625 2.30 -27.56 -21.73
C ALA A 625 3.25 -27.44 -22.95
N TRP A 626 4.18 -28.39 -23.12
CA TRP A 626 5.04 -28.49 -24.30
C TRP A 626 4.24 -28.78 -25.57
N LYS A 627 3.29 -29.73 -25.51
CA LYS A 627 2.44 -30.08 -26.65
C LYS A 627 1.70 -28.87 -27.22
N ILE A 628 1.16 -28.00 -26.36
CA ILE A 628 0.48 -26.76 -26.78
C ILE A 628 1.42 -25.82 -27.55
N LEU A 629 2.70 -25.74 -27.15
CA LEU A 629 3.68 -24.93 -27.87
C LEU A 629 4.06 -25.56 -29.21
N VAL A 630 4.24 -26.88 -29.26
CA VAL A 630 4.50 -27.60 -30.53
C VAL A 630 3.37 -27.36 -31.52
N GLU A 631 2.11 -27.55 -31.09
CA GLU A 631 0.92 -27.30 -31.93
C GLU A 631 0.92 -25.87 -32.49
N TYR A 632 1.21 -24.87 -31.64
CA TYR A 632 1.30 -23.48 -32.09
C TYR A 632 2.46 -23.23 -33.08
N TYR A 633 3.67 -23.71 -32.78
CA TYR A 633 4.80 -23.46 -33.65
C TYR A 633 4.76 -24.24 -34.97
N GLN A 634 4.08 -25.39 -35.00
CA GLN A 634 3.80 -26.14 -36.21
C GLN A 634 2.72 -25.45 -37.05
N SER A 635 1.68 -24.86 -36.44
CA SER A 635 0.65 -24.13 -37.19
C SER A 635 1.19 -22.89 -37.92
N LEU A 636 2.34 -22.35 -37.49
CA LEU A 636 3.03 -21.25 -38.17
C LEU A 636 3.83 -21.69 -39.41
N LYS A 637 4.05 -23.00 -39.62
CA LYS A 637 4.68 -23.53 -40.84
C LYS A 637 3.68 -23.74 -41.96
N ASP A 638 2.41 -23.93 -41.61
CA ASP A 638 1.31 -24.19 -42.54
C ASP A 638 0.63 -22.89 -43.02
N GLN A 639 1.14 -21.72 -42.58
CA GLN A 639 0.77 -20.36 -43.01
C GLN A 639 1.96 -19.73 -43.74
#